data_AF-A0A954NJC4-F1
#
_entry.id   AF-A0A954NJC4-F1
#
_cell.length_a   1.000
_cell.length_b   1.000
_cell.length_c   1.000
_cell.angle_alpha   90.00
_cell.angle_beta   90.00
_cell.angle_gamma   90.00
#
_symmetry.space_group_name_H-M   'P 1'
#
loop_
_entity.id
_entity.type
_entity.pdbx_description
1 polymer ?
#
loop_
_entity_poly.entity_id
_entity_poly.type
_entity_poly.pdbx_seq_one_letter_code
_entity_poly.pdbx_strand_id
1 'polypeptide(L)'
;MSRARTLNLDPNTTSPPAAASATEPVTWADANATLGTSNSSNGQSNDEPWSSKGATEPTLARPTPSAPSRRSTDETPAGGTHGSQSETIAGGNDETLAGARPARKHAFPTQQDIHSPTASDSGTPRGWDRYELREVLGQGGCGVVTRAYDKQLRREVVVKRILPRMANHEELKQRFWHEAMITGGLEHPGIAPVHEAGEDPVTGEAFYAMKWLKGETLAEAIQRLHGIDDRRTWLVELRGLLERFIAVCQALAYAHAKGVIHRDLKPANIMLGDFGETVVLDWGIAKRIGDPSLPATTDTSRPENAPPNHDRATSQSMIDTESPAELTRQGSLLGTPSAMSPEQAQGQVDSLDARSDVFSLGSMLYELLTGSSPFRDEDVQRTLSRVINAEFDDCRVRDRRVPRPLAEVCRRALQRDPQDRYQSATQLADEIHRYLSGERVLAHRERWWEAADRWSRRNRKLTWTVVASLTLLSTMTSAALAIVHRAQRAESMAHAETSRQLVASREATDAWLIGISGDLRFYPGLDQLRADLLAKAHDHYARLTSRQATTFDQHLEQVRAQLRLGDLCQLRGESEPARLAFAAALDQLDQLESRPPADRETDVALQRVNALLGLAMTSGPRSDVSASLADDYLDDARRELSALRARAASAEIDNASVRLALLAARSLREQQQSREAATLLHEALPLAEHLYQQDDSSRQRHLLITLLSYLGATLADSAQFESAVAVYQQLLDTHTHALTRMERPDLLEGRAQASVLLGNLLLESNQSDLAAPRFLAAVDDYRRAWQLLYGDAYYSENIAIALANLSQATAASGDSEAAIAPLEEAIDWLRESIELQGADAQRVRRMTHCYLSLASLLATDDAERESLLSQSAVLLDYLEGQSPGDSQDASLRERWLRESER
;
A
#
# COMPACT_ATOMS: atom_id res chain seq x y z
N MET A 1 -37.71 -4.57 28.04
CA MET A 1 -38.77 -3.83 27.31
C MET A 1 -38.74 -4.24 25.84
N SER A 2 -39.90 -4.28 25.18
CA SER A 2 -40.17 -4.00 23.73
C SER A 2 -38.96 -3.99 22.76
N ARG A 3 -38.98 -4.71 21.62
CA ARG A 3 -40.13 -4.92 20.71
C ARG A 3 -39.95 -6.17 19.84
N ALA A 4 -41.00 -6.96 19.66
CA ALA A 4 -41.04 -8.04 18.66
C ALA A 4 -41.60 -7.54 17.31
N ARG A 5 -41.32 -8.29 16.24
CA ARG A 5 -42.09 -8.23 14.99
C ARG A 5 -42.21 -9.63 14.36
N THR A 6 -43.35 -10.25 14.59
CA THR A 6 -43.83 -11.43 13.87
C THR A 6 -44.27 -11.05 12.46
N LEU A 7 -44.10 -11.97 11.51
CA LEU A 7 -44.95 -12.07 10.33
C LEU A 7 -45.29 -13.56 10.14
N ASN A 8 -46.59 -13.84 9.99
CA ASN A 8 -47.16 -15.17 9.83
C ASN A 8 -47.97 -15.19 8.54
N LEU A 9 -47.84 -16.24 7.73
CA LEU A 9 -48.76 -16.54 6.62
C LEU A 9 -48.93 -18.05 6.51
N ASP A 10 -50.16 -18.45 6.18
CA ASP A 10 -50.73 -19.78 6.42
C ASP A 10 -50.63 -20.75 5.22
N PRO A 11 -50.92 -22.06 5.41
CA PRO A 11 -50.46 -23.12 4.50
C PRO A 11 -51.50 -23.66 3.49
N ASN A 12 -51.00 -24.61 2.67
CA ASN A 12 -51.72 -25.76 2.06
C ASN A 12 -52.13 -25.65 0.57
N THR A 13 -52.25 -26.84 -0.06
CA THR A 13 -52.50 -27.14 -1.49
C THR A 13 -51.32 -26.83 -2.44
N THR A 14 -51.01 -27.62 -3.48
CA THR A 14 -51.69 -28.77 -4.15
C THR A 14 -50.78 -29.99 -4.35
N SER A 15 -51.36 -31.16 -4.64
CA SER A 15 -50.66 -32.46 -4.85
C SER A 15 -50.59 -32.88 -6.36
N PRO A 16 -50.40 -34.16 -6.79
CA PRO A 16 -49.25 -34.53 -7.63
C PRO A 16 -49.59 -35.13 -9.02
N PRO A 17 -48.58 -35.56 -9.78
CA PRO A 17 -48.55 -36.95 -10.26
C PRO A 17 -47.14 -37.59 -10.17
N ALA A 18 -46.88 -38.87 -10.44
CA ALA A 18 -47.58 -40.16 -10.24
C ALA A 18 -46.88 -41.21 -11.14
N ALA A 19 -46.40 -42.31 -10.54
CA ALA A 19 -46.10 -43.64 -11.12
C ALA A 19 -45.22 -43.79 -12.40
N ALA A 20 -44.07 -44.45 -12.23
CA ALA A 20 -43.57 -45.48 -13.15
C ALA A 20 -42.91 -46.61 -12.31
N SER A 21 -42.91 -47.86 -12.77
CA SER A 21 -42.64 -49.04 -11.91
C SER A 21 -41.52 -49.95 -12.42
N ALA A 22 -40.71 -50.43 -11.46
CA ALA A 22 -40.04 -51.74 -11.40
C ALA A 22 -39.49 -52.42 -12.68
N THR A 23 -38.19 -52.69 -12.66
CA THR A 23 -37.61 -53.98 -13.09
C THR A 23 -36.29 -54.24 -12.36
N GLU A 24 -36.08 -55.49 -11.92
CA GLU A 24 -34.80 -55.99 -11.41
C GLU A 24 -33.99 -56.67 -12.55
N PRO A 25 -33.03 -57.59 -12.31
CA PRO A 25 -31.61 -57.26 -12.37
C PRO A 25 -30.87 -58.00 -13.51
N VAL A 26 -29.63 -57.58 -13.81
CA VAL A 26 -28.74 -58.30 -14.73
C VAL A 26 -27.33 -58.39 -14.15
N THR A 27 -26.67 -59.52 -14.41
CA THR A 27 -25.44 -59.99 -13.74
C THR A 27 -24.37 -60.42 -14.74
N TRP A 28 -23.11 -60.51 -14.26
CA TRP A 28 -22.00 -61.32 -14.79
C TRP A 28 -21.25 -60.89 -16.07
N ALA A 29 -19.91 -60.97 -15.94
CA ALA A 29 -18.91 -61.49 -16.87
C ALA A 29 -18.42 -60.68 -18.09
N ASP A 30 -17.08 -60.70 -18.21
CA ASP A 30 -16.23 -60.86 -19.39
C ASP A 30 -16.43 -60.01 -20.67
N ALA A 31 -15.50 -59.07 -20.86
CA ALA A 31 -15.02 -58.67 -22.18
C ALA A 31 -13.51 -58.31 -22.13
N ASN A 32 -12.66 -59.30 -22.38
CA ASN A 32 -11.21 -59.08 -22.58
C ASN A 32 -10.89 -59.09 -24.10
N ALA A 33 -9.66 -58.67 -24.44
CA ALA A 33 -8.99 -58.80 -25.73
C ALA A 33 -9.29 -57.77 -26.86
N THR A 34 -8.21 -57.02 -27.15
CA THR A 34 -7.55 -56.85 -28.47
C THR A 34 -7.87 -55.72 -29.46
N LEU A 35 -6.79 -54.95 -29.71
CA LEU A 35 -6.31 -54.39 -30.99
C LEU A 35 -7.10 -53.22 -31.64
N GLY A 36 -6.46 -52.12 -32.05
CA GLY A 36 -5.04 -51.74 -31.87
C GLY A 36 -4.60 -50.62 -32.83
N THR A 37 -3.32 -50.21 -32.72
CA THR A 37 -2.59 -49.25 -33.60
C THR A 37 -3.12 -47.81 -33.69
N SER A 38 -2.30 -46.76 -33.88
CA SER A 38 -0.85 -46.58 -33.71
C SER A 38 -0.49 -45.09 -33.77
N ASN A 39 0.55 -44.64 -33.04
CA ASN A 39 1.71 -44.02 -33.69
C ASN A 39 2.96 -43.96 -32.77
N SER A 40 4.11 -43.81 -33.43
CA SER A 40 5.45 -43.55 -32.89
C SER A 40 5.64 -42.06 -32.49
N SER A 41 6.74 -41.58 -31.90
CA SER A 41 8.14 -42.05 -31.96
C SER A 41 9.02 -41.46 -30.82
N ASN A 42 10.25 -41.99 -30.73
CA ASN A 42 11.40 -41.57 -29.91
C ASN A 42 11.28 -41.70 -28.37
N GLY A 43 12.22 -42.34 -27.66
CA GLY A 43 13.28 -43.25 -28.13
C GLY A 43 14.56 -43.21 -27.28
N GLN A 44 15.03 -44.42 -26.91
CA GLN A 44 16.37 -44.75 -26.36
C GLN A 44 16.74 -44.07 -25.02
N SER A 45 16.68 -44.75 -23.87
CA SER A 45 17.38 -45.98 -23.41
C SER A 45 18.79 -45.74 -22.89
N ASN A 46 19.05 -46.17 -21.65
CA ASN A 46 20.09 -47.14 -21.32
C ASN A 46 19.90 -47.65 -19.89
N ASP A 47 20.36 -48.87 -19.64
CA ASP A 47 20.17 -49.61 -18.39
C ASP A 47 21.25 -49.28 -17.32
N GLU A 48 21.14 -50.01 -16.20
CA GLU A 48 21.99 -50.09 -15.01
C GLU A 48 23.52 -50.31 -15.27
N PRO A 49 24.44 -50.19 -14.26
CA PRO A 49 24.19 -50.20 -12.81
C PRO A 49 24.92 -49.15 -11.95
N TRP A 50 24.53 -49.11 -10.67
CA TRP A 50 25.20 -48.41 -9.57
C TRP A 50 26.64 -48.90 -9.38
N SER A 51 27.62 -47.99 -9.28
CA SER A 51 29.01 -48.35 -8.98
C SER A 51 29.67 -47.41 -7.97
N SER A 52 30.49 -47.98 -7.08
CA SER A 52 31.08 -47.30 -5.93
C SER A 52 32.51 -46.83 -6.19
N LYS A 53 32.82 -45.56 -5.90
CA LYS A 53 34.14 -45.05 -5.44
C LYS A 53 34.12 -43.53 -5.20
N GLY A 54 35.08 -43.03 -4.42
CA GLY A 54 35.54 -41.64 -4.55
C GLY A 54 35.20 -40.66 -3.41
N ALA A 55 35.22 -41.08 -2.15
CA ALA A 55 35.27 -40.10 -1.05
C ALA A 55 36.64 -39.38 -1.05
N THR A 56 36.61 -38.04 -1.17
CA THR A 56 37.77 -37.15 -0.95
C THR A 56 37.31 -35.93 -0.15
N GLU A 57 38.16 -35.48 0.77
CA GLU A 57 37.81 -34.49 1.80
C GLU A 57 37.90 -33.03 1.28
N PRO A 58 37.00 -32.13 1.71
CA PRO A 58 37.25 -30.69 1.75
C PRO A 58 37.75 -30.27 3.15
N THR A 59 38.95 -29.70 3.22
CA THR A 59 39.66 -29.39 4.48
C THR A 59 38.97 -28.35 5.37
N LEU A 60 38.82 -28.65 6.66
CA LEU A 60 38.37 -27.70 7.69
C LEU A 60 39.47 -26.65 8.00
N ALA A 61 39.13 -25.37 7.88
CA ALA A 61 40.00 -24.26 8.28
C ALA A 61 39.38 -23.41 9.42
N ARG A 62 39.94 -23.54 10.63
CA ARG A 62 39.67 -22.65 11.78
C ARG A 62 40.64 -21.46 11.77
N PRO A 63 40.17 -20.23 12.06
CA PRO A 63 41.00 -19.16 12.60
C PRO A 63 40.84 -19.03 14.13
N THR A 64 41.94 -18.92 14.85
CA THR A 64 42.03 -18.54 16.28
C THR A 64 43.20 -17.55 16.46
N PRO A 65 43.26 -16.75 17.56
CA PRO A 65 43.49 -15.31 17.40
C PRO A 65 44.89 -14.80 17.76
N SER A 66 45.20 -13.56 17.34
CA SER A 66 46.34 -12.79 17.85
C SER A 66 46.14 -11.26 17.73
N ALA A 67 46.30 -10.57 18.86
CA ALA A 67 46.43 -9.12 19.07
C ALA A 67 47.40 -8.94 20.27
N PRO A 68 48.04 -7.78 20.56
CA PRO A 68 47.52 -6.41 20.60
C PRO A 68 48.46 -5.43 19.82
N SER A 69 48.65 -4.12 20.03
CA SER A 69 48.24 -3.05 20.99
C SER A 69 48.62 -1.70 20.33
N ARG A 70 48.02 -0.50 20.47
CA ARG A 70 46.97 0.18 21.28
C ARG A 70 46.20 1.16 20.31
N ARG A 71 45.27 2.07 20.65
CA ARG A 71 44.84 2.76 21.90
C ARG A 71 43.31 2.90 21.96
N SER A 72 42.79 3.10 23.16
CA SER A 72 41.39 3.35 23.51
C SER A 72 41.18 4.77 24.03
N THR A 73 39.95 5.28 23.89
CA THR A 73 39.24 6.13 24.88
C THR A 73 37.76 6.17 24.48
N ASP A 74 36.86 5.80 25.39
CA ASP A 74 35.47 6.26 25.37
C ASP A 74 34.86 6.21 26.80
N GLU A 75 33.72 6.88 26.97
CA GLU A 75 32.76 6.87 28.09
C GLU A 75 33.24 7.07 29.55
N THR A 76 32.75 8.14 30.21
CA THR A 76 31.61 8.04 31.18
C THR A 76 31.22 9.42 31.78
N PRO A 77 29.95 9.61 32.24
CA PRO A 77 29.47 10.89 32.82
C PRO A 77 29.02 10.80 34.31
N ALA A 78 28.87 11.94 35.01
CA ALA A 78 27.84 12.22 36.04
C ALA A 78 27.98 13.61 36.73
N GLY A 79 26.86 14.18 37.20
CA GLY A 79 26.82 14.96 38.47
C GLY A 79 26.38 16.45 38.46
N GLY A 80 25.25 16.75 39.14
CA GLY A 80 25.25 17.85 40.14
C GLY A 80 24.67 19.25 39.81
N THR A 81 23.35 19.34 39.66
CA THR A 81 22.45 20.47 40.07
C THR A 81 23.02 21.67 40.86
N HIS A 82 22.70 22.92 40.46
CA HIS A 82 21.76 23.81 41.20
C HIS A 82 21.54 25.22 40.55
N GLY A 83 20.28 25.69 40.60
CA GLY A 83 19.83 27.10 40.54
C GLY A 83 19.96 27.88 39.22
N SER A 84 19.34 29.05 39.03
CA SER A 84 18.02 29.55 39.50
C SER A 84 17.70 30.90 38.80
N GLN A 85 16.56 30.98 38.13
CA GLN A 85 15.72 32.18 37.87
C GLN A 85 16.35 33.60 37.67
N SER A 86 16.08 34.14 36.47
CA SER A 86 15.32 35.41 36.25
C SER A 86 15.95 36.82 36.32
N GLU A 87 15.40 37.65 35.41
CA GLU A 87 15.08 39.10 35.50
C GLU A 87 16.13 40.23 35.31
N THR A 88 15.98 40.89 34.14
CA THR A 88 15.53 42.30 33.98
C THR A 88 16.45 43.48 34.32
N ILE A 89 16.89 44.16 33.25
CA ILE A 89 16.99 45.62 33.02
C ILE A 89 17.39 46.53 34.21
N ALA A 90 18.57 47.14 34.15
CA ALA A 90 18.79 48.61 34.19
C ALA A 90 20.28 48.98 34.25
N GLY A 91 20.59 50.25 33.96
CA GLY A 91 21.86 50.89 34.29
C GLY A 91 22.88 50.92 33.15
N GLY A 92 23.26 52.13 32.73
CA GLY A 92 24.47 52.36 31.95
C GLY A 92 25.22 53.55 32.52
N ASN A 93 26.52 53.62 32.26
CA ASN A 93 27.28 54.85 32.06
C ASN A 93 28.74 54.55 31.65
N ASP A 94 29.40 55.61 31.16
CA ASP A 94 30.84 55.90 31.16
C ASP A 94 31.84 55.25 30.17
N GLU A 95 32.71 56.16 29.70
CA GLU A 95 34.12 56.06 29.30
C GLU A 95 34.61 55.18 28.11
N THR A 96 34.62 55.85 26.94
CA THR A 96 35.84 56.13 26.12
C THR A 96 36.95 55.07 25.93
N LEU A 97 37.00 54.50 24.72
CA LEU A 97 38.23 54.27 23.92
C LEU A 97 37.82 54.33 22.43
N ALA A 98 38.42 55.12 21.53
CA ALA A 98 39.83 55.21 21.10
C ALA A 98 40.33 53.90 20.44
N GLY A 99 40.67 53.88 19.14
CA GLY A 99 40.54 54.94 18.14
C GLY A 99 40.91 54.50 16.72
N ALA A 100 40.32 55.14 15.70
CA ALA A 100 40.58 54.84 14.29
C ALA A 100 41.70 55.72 13.71
N ARG A 101 42.57 55.14 12.86
CA ARG A 101 43.51 55.90 12.01
C ARG A 101 42.94 56.05 10.58
N PRO A 102 43.23 57.17 9.88
CA PRO A 102 42.30 57.69 8.88
C PRO A 102 42.73 57.49 7.42
N ALA A 103 41.75 57.60 6.51
CA ALA A 103 41.98 57.72 5.08
C ALA A 103 42.68 59.05 4.72
N ARG A 104 43.50 59.04 3.66
CA ARG A 104 44.14 60.26 3.14
C ARG A 104 43.10 61.20 2.52
N LYS A 105 43.11 62.46 2.98
CA LYS A 105 42.55 63.59 2.23
C LYS A 105 43.58 64.07 1.19
N HIS A 106 43.14 64.39 -0.01
CA HIS A 106 43.78 65.43 -0.81
C HIS A 106 42.94 66.71 -0.67
N ALA A 107 43.61 67.85 -0.48
CA ALA A 107 42.98 69.16 -0.39
C ALA A 107 43.56 70.07 -1.48
N PHE A 108 42.72 70.93 -2.05
CA PHE A 108 43.18 72.07 -2.84
C PHE A 108 43.35 73.28 -1.90
N PRO A 109 44.46 74.03 -1.99
CA PRO A 109 44.67 75.25 -1.21
C PRO A 109 43.89 76.45 -1.80
N THR A 110 43.74 77.50 -1.01
CA THR A 110 42.84 78.63 -1.28
C THR A 110 43.59 79.94 -1.53
N GLN A 111 43.41 80.50 -2.74
CA GLN A 111 43.25 81.92 -3.08
C GLN A 111 44.32 82.99 -2.72
N GLN A 112 44.29 84.09 -3.51
CA GLN A 112 45.00 85.39 -3.40
C GLN A 112 46.42 85.39 -4.01
N ASP A 113 46.78 86.32 -4.91
CA ASP A 113 46.71 87.77 -4.68
C ASP A 113 46.41 88.66 -5.93
N ILE A 114 46.39 89.99 -5.76
CA ILE A 114 45.91 90.99 -6.74
C ILE A 114 47.04 91.71 -7.49
N HIS A 115 46.98 91.78 -8.83
CA HIS A 115 47.59 92.87 -9.60
C HIS A 115 46.73 93.37 -10.76
N SER A 116 46.55 94.68 -10.78
CA SER A 116 46.16 95.56 -11.91
C SER A 116 47.20 96.69 -11.96
N PRO A 117 47.29 97.54 -13.02
CA PRO A 117 46.37 97.69 -14.16
C PRO A 117 47.05 97.72 -15.54
N THR A 118 46.25 97.86 -16.60
CA THR A 118 46.29 99.04 -17.51
C THR A 118 45.05 99.01 -18.42
N ALA A 119 44.69 100.16 -18.99
CA ALA A 119 43.51 100.29 -19.83
C ALA A 119 43.83 100.18 -21.33
N SER A 120 42.94 99.52 -22.06
CA SER A 120 42.76 99.73 -23.50
C SER A 120 41.26 99.67 -23.78
N ASP A 121 40.70 100.76 -24.31
CA ASP A 121 39.30 100.81 -24.69
C ASP A 121 39.07 100.04 -25.99
N SER A 122 38.43 98.87 -25.87
CA SER A 122 37.87 98.11 -26.98
C SER A 122 36.63 97.41 -26.43
N GLY A 123 35.46 97.94 -26.78
CA GLY A 123 34.20 97.66 -26.09
C GLY A 123 33.96 96.17 -25.81
N THR A 124 33.98 95.79 -24.53
CA THR A 124 33.47 94.48 -24.09
C THR A 124 32.00 94.42 -24.48
N PRO A 125 31.57 93.48 -25.35
CA PRO A 125 30.18 93.44 -25.79
C PRO A 125 29.25 93.16 -24.61
N ARG A 126 28.21 93.97 -24.43
CA ARG A 126 27.22 93.86 -23.34
C ARG A 126 25.84 93.61 -23.92
N GLY A 127 25.03 92.77 -23.28
CA GLY A 127 23.76 92.34 -23.85
C GLY A 127 23.99 91.57 -25.16
N TRP A 128 23.15 91.85 -26.15
CA TRP A 128 23.08 91.17 -27.44
C TRP A 128 24.43 90.90 -28.12
N ASP A 129 25.30 91.92 -28.24
CA ASP A 129 26.58 91.82 -28.95
C ASP A 129 27.56 90.80 -28.35
N ARG A 130 27.31 90.30 -27.13
CA ARG A 130 28.08 89.24 -26.46
C ARG A 130 28.07 87.92 -27.22
N TYR A 131 27.01 87.63 -27.97
CA TYR A 131 26.75 86.33 -28.55
C TYR A 131 27.09 86.29 -30.04
N GLU A 132 28.09 85.48 -30.40
CA GLU A 132 28.37 85.13 -31.80
C GLU A 132 27.41 84.02 -32.22
N LEU A 133 26.33 84.38 -32.90
CA LEU A 133 25.35 83.43 -33.44
C LEU A 133 25.97 82.54 -34.53
N ARG A 134 25.64 81.25 -34.51
CA ARG A 134 26.10 80.23 -35.47
C ARG A 134 24.91 79.51 -36.11
N GLU A 135 24.93 78.18 -36.15
CA GLU A 135 23.86 77.36 -36.71
C GLU A 135 22.52 77.52 -35.97
N VAL A 136 21.43 77.62 -36.73
CA VAL A 136 20.06 77.53 -36.19
C VAL A 136 19.79 76.07 -35.86
N LEU A 137 19.49 75.81 -34.58
CA LEU A 137 19.18 74.50 -34.04
C LEU A 137 17.70 74.13 -34.27
N GLY A 138 16.83 75.13 -34.31
CA GLY A 138 15.42 74.96 -34.61
C GLY A 138 14.67 76.29 -34.66
N GLN A 139 13.47 76.29 -35.24
CA GLN A 139 12.56 77.43 -35.27
C GLN A 139 11.19 76.98 -34.82
N GLY A 140 10.77 77.42 -33.63
CA GLY A 140 9.49 77.09 -33.02
C GLY A 140 8.43 78.17 -33.28
N GLY A 141 7.21 77.92 -32.79
CA GLY A 141 6.09 78.86 -32.92
C GLY A 141 6.38 80.24 -32.31
N CYS A 142 7.16 80.30 -31.22
CA CYS A 142 7.45 81.52 -30.47
C CYS A 142 8.86 82.11 -30.65
N GLY A 143 9.76 81.45 -31.40
CA GLY A 143 11.14 81.90 -31.46
C GLY A 143 12.08 81.08 -32.35
N VAL A 144 13.25 81.65 -32.65
CA VAL A 144 14.39 80.96 -33.28
C VAL A 144 15.35 80.52 -32.19
N VAL A 145 15.82 79.28 -32.25
CA VAL A 145 16.81 78.70 -31.35
C VAL A 145 18.12 78.55 -32.10
N THR A 146 19.16 79.26 -31.67
CA THR A 146 20.46 79.33 -32.38
C THR A 146 21.58 78.95 -31.41
N ARG A 147 22.51 78.10 -31.86
CA ARG A 147 23.77 77.89 -31.13
C ARG A 147 24.58 79.17 -31.22
N ALA A 148 25.19 79.60 -30.12
CA ALA A 148 26.03 80.79 -30.11
C ALA A 148 27.27 80.59 -29.24
N TYR A 149 28.31 81.36 -29.53
CA TYR A 149 29.50 81.44 -28.71
C TYR A 149 29.44 82.69 -27.82
N ASP A 150 29.42 82.47 -26.51
CA ASP A 150 29.51 83.51 -25.47
C ASP A 150 30.95 84.04 -25.48
N LYS A 151 31.20 85.14 -26.20
CA LYS A 151 32.56 85.68 -26.40
C LYS A 151 33.24 86.11 -25.09
N GLN A 152 32.46 86.40 -24.05
CA GLN A 152 32.94 86.83 -22.74
C GLN A 152 33.37 85.64 -21.87
N LEU A 153 32.53 84.60 -21.74
CA LEU A 153 32.86 83.40 -20.96
C LEU A 153 33.50 82.27 -21.78
N ARG A 154 33.75 82.50 -23.08
CA ARG A 154 34.45 81.60 -24.02
C ARG A 154 33.87 80.20 -24.09
N ARG A 155 32.54 80.12 -24.18
CA ARG A 155 31.77 78.86 -24.13
C ARG A 155 30.64 78.83 -25.16
N GLU A 156 30.25 77.62 -25.53
CA GLU A 156 29.03 77.37 -26.30
C GLU A 156 27.79 77.61 -25.41
N VAL A 157 26.78 78.27 -25.96
CA VAL A 157 25.45 78.48 -25.38
C VAL A 157 24.37 78.30 -26.44
N VAL A 158 23.12 78.21 -26.02
CA VAL A 158 21.96 78.39 -26.90
C VAL A 158 21.38 79.77 -26.65
N VAL A 159 21.14 80.53 -27.71
CA VAL A 159 20.35 81.77 -27.65
C VAL A 159 19.00 81.50 -28.32
N LYS A 160 17.92 81.64 -27.56
CA LYS A 160 16.55 81.64 -28.06
C LYS A 160 16.13 83.10 -28.24
N ARG A 161 15.58 83.44 -29.41
CA ARG A 161 15.14 84.79 -29.81
C ARG A 161 13.65 84.77 -30.10
N ILE A 162 12.92 85.84 -29.79
CA ILE A 162 11.55 86.02 -30.29
C ILE A 162 11.57 86.17 -31.82
N LEU A 163 10.51 85.76 -32.52
CA LEU A 163 10.39 86.00 -33.97
C LEU A 163 10.13 87.49 -34.25
N PRO A 164 10.66 88.09 -35.33
CA PRO A 164 10.43 89.50 -35.67
C PRO A 164 8.93 89.86 -35.75
N ARG A 165 8.12 88.96 -36.32
CA ARG A 165 6.65 89.09 -36.43
C ARG A 165 5.91 89.08 -35.08
N MET A 166 6.59 88.73 -33.99
CA MET A 166 6.03 88.64 -32.63
C MET A 166 6.60 89.68 -31.67
N ALA A 167 7.78 90.27 -31.97
CA ALA A 167 8.41 91.30 -31.15
C ALA A 167 7.51 92.54 -30.94
N ASN A 168 6.63 92.84 -31.90
CA ASN A 168 5.67 93.95 -31.86
C ASN A 168 4.36 93.63 -31.12
N HIS A 169 4.16 92.39 -30.67
CA HIS A 169 2.95 91.96 -29.95
C HIS A 169 3.25 91.76 -28.47
N GLU A 170 2.82 92.71 -27.64
CA GLU A 170 3.13 92.76 -26.21
C GLU A 170 2.77 91.47 -25.47
N GLU A 171 1.60 90.87 -25.71
CA GLU A 171 1.22 89.57 -25.12
C GLU A 171 2.17 88.42 -25.48
N LEU A 172 2.69 88.41 -26.71
CA LEU A 172 3.59 87.37 -27.20
C LEU A 172 5.01 87.58 -26.65
N LYS A 173 5.42 88.85 -26.50
CA LYS A 173 6.67 89.26 -25.85
C LYS A 173 6.65 88.95 -24.35
N GLN A 174 5.52 89.17 -23.66
CA GLN A 174 5.31 88.77 -22.27
C GLN A 174 5.35 87.25 -22.07
N ARG A 175 4.75 86.46 -22.96
CA ARG A 175 4.88 84.98 -22.91
C ARG A 175 6.33 84.51 -23.08
N PHE A 176 7.08 85.13 -23.98
CA PHE A 176 8.50 84.84 -24.18
C PHE A 176 9.34 85.18 -22.93
N TRP A 177 9.09 86.33 -22.31
CA TRP A 177 9.72 86.72 -21.05
C TRP A 177 9.36 85.80 -19.88
N HIS A 178 8.08 85.40 -19.77
CA HIS A 178 7.57 84.48 -18.75
C HIS A 178 8.23 83.09 -18.84
N GLU A 179 8.48 82.58 -20.05
CA GLU A 179 9.27 81.35 -20.25
C GLU A 179 10.69 81.47 -19.68
N ALA A 180 11.40 82.56 -20.02
CA ALA A 180 12.75 82.81 -19.54
C ALA A 180 12.79 82.96 -18.00
N MET A 181 11.81 83.65 -17.42
CA MET A 181 11.68 83.85 -15.98
C MET A 181 11.35 82.56 -15.22
N ILE A 182 10.48 81.69 -15.75
CA ILE A 182 10.21 80.38 -15.14
C ILE A 182 11.46 79.50 -15.23
N THR A 183 12.07 79.38 -16.42
CA THR A 183 13.23 78.50 -16.62
C THR A 183 14.43 78.96 -15.77
N GLY A 184 14.68 80.27 -15.71
CA GLY A 184 15.74 80.85 -14.87
C GLY A 184 15.49 80.74 -13.37
N GLY A 185 14.24 80.60 -12.93
CA GLY A 185 13.87 80.38 -11.52
C GLY A 185 13.99 78.93 -11.03
N LEU A 186 14.36 77.99 -11.90
CA LEU A 186 14.34 76.54 -11.64
C LEU A 186 15.74 75.91 -11.64
N GLU A 187 16.52 76.21 -10.60
CA GLU A 187 17.85 75.62 -10.38
C GLU A 187 17.77 74.11 -10.09
N HIS A 188 17.93 73.26 -11.10
CA HIS A 188 17.95 71.80 -10.97
C HIS A 188 18.83 71.17 -12.08
N PRO A 189 19.62 70.11 -11.81
CA PRO A 189 20.49 69.49 -12.84
C PRO A 189 19.73 68.96 -14.06
N GLY A 190 18.44 68.65 -13.91
CA GLY A 190 17.54 68.24 -15.00
C GLY A 190 16.77 69.38 -15.68
N ILE A 191 17.15 70.65 -15.48
CA ILE A 191 16.54 71.82 -16.12
C ILE A 191 17.66 72.70 -16.70
N ALA A 192 17.47 73.22 -17.91
CA ALA A 192 18.52 74.01 -18.58
C ALA A 192 18.68 75.39 -17.92
N PRO A 193 19.82 75.72 -17.30
CA PRO A 193 19.98 77.00 -16.63
C PRO A 193 20.05 78.14 -17.66
N VAL A 194 19.17 79.13 -17.48
CA VAL A 194 19.27 80.43 -18.16
C VAL A 194 20.47 81.19 -17.58
N HIS A 195 21.21 81.88 -18.44
CA HIS A 195 22.46 82.56 -18.14
C HIS A 195 22.39 84.08 -18.29
N GLU A 196 21.55 84.55 -19.22
CA GLU A 196 21.25 85.95 -19.48
C GLU A 196 19.90 86.02 -20.20
N ALA A 197 19.16 87.11 -20.01
CA ALA A 197 18.00 87.45 -20.82
C ALA A 197 17.98 88.97 -21.01
N GLY A 198 17.60 89.42 -22.20
CA GLY A 198 17.70 90.82 -22.60
C GLY A 198 16.94 91.11 -23.89
N GLU A 199 17.14 92.30 -24.44
CA GLU A 199 16.62 92.68 -25.75
C GLU A 199 17.77 93.21 -26.61
N ASP A 200 17.71 92.97 -27.91
CA ASP A 200 18.58 93.64 -28.89
C ASP A 200 18.21 95.14 -28.94
N PRO A 201 19.12 96.06 -28.57
CA PRO A 201 18.83 97.50 -28.54
C PRO A 201 18.65 98.13 -29.93
N VAL A 202 18.95 97.40 -31.01
CA VAL A 202 18.80 97.85 -32.40
C VAL A 202 17.48 97.35 -33.01
N THR A 203 17.07 96.11 -32.72
CA THR A 203 15.88 95.49 -33.33
C THR A 203 14.66 95.37 -32.40
N GLY A 204 14.85 95.48 -31.07
CA GLY A 204 13.79 95.26 -30.08
C GLY A 204 13.40 93.79 -29.88
N GLU A 205 14.13 92.85 -30.50
CA GLU A 205 13.94 91.40 -30.29
C GLU A 205 14.39 91.00 -28.88
N ALA A 206 13.46 90.45 -28.10
CA ALA A 206 13.78 89.79 -26.84
C ALA A 206 14.55 88.48 -27.09
N PHE A 207 15.55 88.20 -26.27
CA PHE A 207 16.36 86.99 -26.31
C PHE A 207 16.67 86.46 -24.91
N TYR A 208 16.97 85.16 -24.80
CA TYR A 208 17.64 84.61 -23.64
C TYR A 208 18.68 83.56 -24.02
N ALA A 209 19.78 83.54 -23.27
CA ALA A 209 20.89 82.61 -23.41
C ALA A 209 20.83 81.55 -22.31
N MET A 210 21.01 80.28 -22.68
CA MET A 210 21.00 79.13 -21.77
C MET A 210 22.12 78.13 -22.11
N LYS A 211 22.35 77.16 -21.22
CA LYS A 211 23.36 76.11 -21.42
C LYS A 211 23.18 75.38 -22.78
N TRP A 212 24.26 75.22 -23.54
CA TRP A 212 24.30 74.29 -24.68
C TRP A 212 24.33 72.83 -24.18
N LEU A 213 23.46 72.00 -24.74
CA LEU A 213 23.32 70.59 -24.42
C LEU A 213 23.64 69.78 -25.68
N LYS A 214 24.58 68.84 -25.56
CA LYS A 214 25.01 67.96 -26.66
C LYS A 214 24.59 66.53 -26.35
N GLY A 215 23.85 65.91 -27.27
CA GLY A 215 23.33 64.54 -27.14
C GLY A 215 22.20 64.27 -28.13
N GLU A 216 21.35 63.29 -27.81
CA GLU A 216 20.10 62.95 -28.55
C GLU A 216 18.87 63.33 -27.72
N THR A 217 17.72 63.56 -28.37
CA THR A 217 16.44 63.69 -27.66
C THR A 217 15.96 62.33 -27.16
N LEU A 218 15.08 62.31 -26.15
CA LEU A 218 14.43 61.07 -25.72
C LEU A 218 13.56 60.48 -26.84
N ALA A 219 13.02 61.30 -27.76
CA ALA A 219 12.30 60.81 -28.93
C ALA A 219 13.19 59.94 -29.85
N GLU A 220 14.40 60.39 -30.14
CA GLU A 220 15.38 59.65 -30.96
C GLU A 220 15.86 58.39 -30.24
N ALA A 221 16.13 58.49 -28.92
CA ALA A 221 16.51 57.34 -28.10
C ALA A 221 15.42 56.26 -28.02
N ILE A 222 14.14 56.64 -28.02
CA ILE A 222 13.00 55.71 -28.07
C ILE A 222 12.93 55.02 -29.44
N GLN A 223 13.12 55.76 -30.54
CA GLN A 223 13.17 55.15 -31.88
C GLN A 223 14.34 54.15 -31.99
N ARG A 224 15.51 54.52 -31.44
CA ARG A 224 16.70 53.66 -31.35
C ARG A 224 16.44 52.40 -30.51
N LEU A 225 15.76 52.50 -29.36
CA LEU A 225 15.35 51.35 -28.55
C LEU A 225 14.46 50.38 -29.32
N HIS A 226 13.44 50.89 -30.02
CA HIS A 226 12.45 50.04 -30.69
C HIS A 226 12.93 49.44 -32.02
N GLY A 227 14.07 49.90 -32.56
CA GLY A 227 14.81 49.21 -33.63
C GLY A 227 15.60 47.96 -33.20
N ILE A 228 15.57 47.59 -31.91
CA ILE A 228 16.25 46.39 -31.38
C ILE A 228 15.26 45.23 -31.33
N ASP A 229 15.47 44.15 -32.08
CA ASP A 229 14.60 42.97 -32.05
C ASP A 229 14.76 42.13 -30.77
N ASP A 230 16.01 41.82 -30.38
CA ASP A 230 16.29 40.92 -29.25
C ASP A 230 15.75 41.50 -27.94
N ARG A 231 14.82 40.76 -27.33
CA ARG A 231 14.20 41.11 -26.06
C ARG A 231 15.21 41.25 -24.92
N ARG A 232 16.32 40.50 -24.90
CA ARG A 232 17.31 40.62 -23.82
C ARG A 232 18.05 41.95 -23.91
N THR A 233 18.50 42.32 -25.10
CA THR A 233 19.18 43.60 -25.38
C THR A 233 18.23 44.78 -25.21
N TRP A 234 17.00 44.68 -25.72
CA TRP A 234 15.93 45.67 -25.51
C TRP A 234 15.65 45.92 -24.02
N LEU A 235 15.65 44.88 -23.17
CA LEU A 235 15.50 45.04 -21.71
C LEU A 235 16.68 45.75 -21.02
N VAL A 236 17.89 45.71 -21.60
CA VAL A 236 19.06 46.42 -21.07
C VAL A 236 19.03 47.89 -21.47
N GLU A 237 18.76 48.21 -22.74
CA GLU A 237 18.62 49.59 -23.21
C GLU A 237 17.40 50.28 -22.57
N LEU A 238 16.26 49.59 -22.47
CA LEU A 238 15.08 50.09 -21.76
C LEU A 238 15.40 50.41 -20.30
N ARG A 239 16.20 49.60 -19.61
CA ARG A 239 16.64 49.90 -18.25
C ARG A 239 17.38 51.24 -18.20
N GLY A 240 18.34 51.48 -19.10
CA GLY A 240 19.05 52.75 -19.17
C GLY A 240 18.12 53.93 -19.39
N LEU A 241 17.11 53.80 -20.27
CA LEU A 241 16.12 54.85 -20.53
C LEU A 241 15.08 55.01 -19.43
N LEU A 242 14.77 53.98 -18.63
CA LEU A 242 13.98 54.11 -17.40
C LEU A 242 14.74 54.86 -16.30
N GLU A 243 16.06 54.70 -16.22
CA GLU A 243 16.92 55.50 -15.35
C GLU A 243 16.95 56.98 -15.79
N ARG A 244 16.87 57.27 -17.12
CA ARG A 244 16.60 58.63 -17.65
C ARG A 244 15.22 59.14 -17.26
N PHE A 245 14.18 58.33 -17.42
CA PHE A 245 12.79 58.70 -17.11
C PHE A 245 12.59 59.06 -15.63
N ILE A 246 13.30 58.38 -14.71
CA ILE A 246 13.35 58.76 -13.28
C ILE A 246 13.91 60.18 -13.09
N ALA A 247 14.99 60.55 -13.80
CA ALA A 247 15.57 61.89 -13.72
C ALA A 247 14.61 62.98 -14.26
N VAL A 248 13.84 62.69 -15.31
CA VAL A 248 12.75 63.57 -15.78
C VAL A 248 11.67 63.74 -14.71
N CYS A 249 11.20 62.64 -14.11
CA CYS A 249 10.22 62.68 -13.02
C CYS A 249 10.72 63.51 -11.81
N GLN A 250 12.01 63.43 -11.48
CA GLN A 250 12.64 64.23 -10.42
C GLN A 250 12.68 65.73 -10.77
N ALA A 251 12.99 66.09 -12.02
CA ALA A 251 12.96 67.48 -12.47
C ALA A 251 11.55 68.09 -12.45
N LEU A 252 10.53 67.32 -12.85
CA LEU A 252 9.13 67.73 -12.74
C LEU A 252 8.71 67.86 -11.27
N ALA A 253 9.05 66.90 -10.41
CA ALA A 253 8.75 66.98 -8.97
C ALA A 253 9.39 68.21 -8.30
N TYR A 254 10.59 68.61 -8.71
CA TYR A 254 11.22 69.86 -8.25
C TYR A 254 10.44 71.10 -8.70
N ALA A 255 10.04 71.17 -9.98
CA ALA A 255 9.21 72.27 -10.48
C ALA A 255 7.85 72.35 -9.78
N HIS A 256 7.20 71.20 -9.54
CA HIS A 256 5.94 71.09 -8.79
C HIS A 256 6.11 71.61 -7.35
N ALA A 257 7.22 71.30 -6.68
CA ALA A 257 7.55 71.82 -5.35
C ALA A 257 7.86 73.35 -5.33
N LYS A 258 8.17 73.93 -6.49
CA LYS A 258 8.26 75.40 -6.71
C LYS A 258 6.94 76.01 -7.21
N GLY A 259 5.86 75.23 -7.28
CA GLY A 259 4.55 75.67 -7.74
C GLY A 259 4.43 75.86 -9.25
N VAL A 260 5.33 75.29 -10.06
CA VAL A 260 5.33 75.39 -11.53
C VAL A 260 4.92 74.07 -12.16
N ILE A 261 3.99 74.12 -13.12
CA ILE A 261 3.57 72.97 -13.96
C ILE A 261 3.89 73.22 -15.44
N HIS A 262 4.34 72.19 -16.16
CA HIS A 262 5.02 72.31 -17.46
C HIS A 262 4.09 72.27 -18.68
N ARG A 263 3.06 71.40 -18.67
CA ARG A 263 1.94 71.34 -19.63
C ARG A 263 2.21 70.92 -21.09
N ASP A 264 3.45 70.96 -21.61
CA ASP A 264 3.82 70.41 -22.94
C ASP A 264 4.92 69.34 -22.84
N LEU A 265 4.79 68.41 -21.88
CA LEU A 265 5.81 67.41 -21.65
C LEU A 265 5.71 66.24 -22.65
N LYS A 266 6.74 66.07 -23.49
CA LYS A 266 6.82 65.04 -24.54
C LYS A 266 8.28 64.62 -24.80
N PRO A 267 8.56 63.45 -25.40
CA PRO A 267 9.93 62.96 -25.59
C PRO A 267 10.87 63.90 -26.37
N ALA A 268 10.33 64.75 -27.26
CA ALA A 268 11.12 65.74 -28.00
C ALA A 268 11.63 66.90 -27.11
N ASN A 269 10.96 67.19 -25.99
CA ASN A 269 11.32 68.25 -25.06
C ASN A 269 12.29 67.75 -23.96
N ILE A 270 12.84 66.53 -24.10
CA ILE A 270 13.82 65.95 -23.19
C ILE A 270 15.13 65.70 -23.95
N MET A 271 16.22 66.31 -23.49
CA MET A 271 17.57 66.12 -24.03
C MET A 271 18.38 65.15 -23.16
N LEU A 272 19.00 64.15 -23.77
CA LEU A 272 19.86 63.15 -23.12
C LEU A 272 21.33 63.45 -23.47
N GLY A 273 22.08 64.02 -22.52
CA GLY A 273 23.45 64.49 -22.78
C GLY A 273 24.51 63.38 -22.76
N ASP A 274 25.57 63.54 -23.56
CA ASP A 274 26.69 62.57 -23.72
C ASP A 274 27.18 61.94 -22.39
N PHE A 275 27.28 62.74 -21.33
CA PHE A 275 27.81 62.34 -20.02
C PHE A 275 26.73 61.90 -19.02
N GLY A 276 25.55 61.55 -19.53
CA GLY A 276 24.43 61.10 -18.72
C GLY A 276 23.65 62.23 -18.04
N GLU A 277 23.65 63.41 -18.62
CA GLU A 277 22.71 64.48 -18.27
C GLU A 277 21.30 64.15 -18.82
N THR A 278 20.24 64.67 -18.22
CA THR A 278 18.86 64.42 -18.66
C THR A 278 18.02 65.64 -18.33
N VAL A 279 17.70 66.45 -19.34
CA VAL A 279 17.29 67.85 -19.15
C VAL A 279 15.95 68.13 -19.85
N VAL A 280 15.05 68.78 -19.12
CA VAL A 280 13.71 69.20 -19.55
C VAL A 280 13.76 70.60 -20.18
N LEU A 281 13.15 70.75 -21.36
CA LEU A 281 13.19 71.94 -22.22
C LEU A 281 11.79 72.53 -22.50
N ASP A 282 11.77 73.75 -23.05
CA ASP A 282 10.57 74.49 -23.50
C ASP A 282 9.45 74.62 -22.45
N TRP A 283 9.71 75.41 -21.41
CA TRP A 283 8.74 75.80 -20.37
C TRP A 283 7.72 76.85 -20.86
N GLY A 284 7.59 77.06 -22.18
CA GLY A 284 6.88 78.19 -22.80
C GLY A 284 5.38 78.29 -22.59
N ILE A 285 4.73 77.28 -22.01
CA ILE A 285 3.32 77.32 -21.58
C ILE A 285 3.13 77.01 -20.08
N ALA A 286 4.22 77.06 -19.30
CA ALA A 286 4.19 76.72 -17.88
C ALA A 286 3.41 77.77 -17.06
N LYS A 287 2.65 77.31 -16.06
CA LYS A 287 1.84 78.16 -15.17
C LYS A 287 2.31 78.00 -13.73
N ARG A 288 2.22 79.09 -12.95
CA ARG A 288 2.27 79.02 -11.48
C ARG A 288 0.90 78.61 -10.92
N ILE A 289 0.91 77.64 -10.01
CA ILE A 289 -0.29 77.18 -9.31
C ILE A 289 -0.83 78.35 -8.47
N GLY A 290 -2.11 78.69 -8.66
CA GLY A 290 -2.78 79.78 -7.96
C GLY A 290 -2.69 81.17 -8.61
N ASP A 291 -2.00 81.33 -9.75
CA ASP A 291 -1.89 82.63 -10.43
C ASP A 291 -3.00 82.82 -11.50
N PRO A 292 -3.88 83.83 -11.39
CA PRO A 292 -4.88 84.14 -12.43
C PRO A 292 -4.30 84.99 -13.58
N SER A 293 -3.05 85.44 -13.48
CA SER A 293 -2.45 86.46 -14.35
C SER A 293 -1.95 85.88 -15.69
N LEU A 294 -2.88 85.53 -16.58
CA LEU A 294 -2.81 85.52 -18.06
C LEU A 294 -3.86 84.53 -18.61
N PRO A 295 -4.86 84.98 -19.40
CA PRO A 295 -5.80 84.07 -20.05
C PRO A 295 -5.11 83.22 -21.12
N ALA A 296 -5.42 81.92 -21.15
CA ALA A 296 -5.31 81.17 -22.40
C ALA A 296 -6.39 81.71 -23.35
N THR A 297 -6.07 81.92 -24.62
CA THR A 297 -6.94 82.61 -25.58
C THR A 297 -8.15 81.76 -25.98
N THR A 298 -9.22 81.86 -25.21
CA THR A 298 -10.56 81.35 -25.52
C THR A 298 -11.42 82.46 -26.14
N ASP A 299 -11.36 82.63 -27.45
CA ASP A 299 -12.25 83.54 -28.20
C ASP A 299 -13.70 83.02 -28.15
N THR A 300 -14.43 83.47 -27.12
CA THR A 300 -15.76 82.97 -26.76
C THR A 300 -16.80 84.04 -27.07
N SER A 301 -16.90 84.41 -28.36
CA SER A 301 -17.74 85.53 -28.81
C SER A 301 -18.65 85.20 -30.00
N ARG A 302 -19.51 84.17 -29.88
CA ARG A 302 -20.72 84.04 -30.72
C ARG A 302 -21.95 83.62 -29.90
N PRO A 303 -23.15 84.16 -30.21
CA PRO A 303 -24.35 83.96 -29.41
C PRO A 303 -25.05 82.61 -29.69
N GLU A 304 -25.92 82.22 -28.76
CA GLU A 304 -26.88 81.13 -28.92
C GLU A 304 -27.94 81.41 -30.00
N ASN A 305 -28.66 80.35 -30.39
CA ASN A 305 -29.83 80.33 -31.29
C ASN A 305 -29.57 80.47 -32.81
N ALA A 306 -29.21 79.34 -33.44
CA ALA A 306 -29.63 79.01 -34.79
C ALA A 306 -29.75 77.47 -34.94
N PRO A 307 -30.84 76.92 -35.54
CA PRO A 307 -31.00 75.48 -35.74
C PRO A 307 -30.14 74.94 -36.90
N PRO A 308 -29.82 73.63 -36.91
CA PRO A 308 -28.95 73.03 -37.92
C PRO A 308 -29.67 72.80 -39.26
N ASN A 309 -28.91 72.79 -40.35
CA ASN A 309 -29.39 72.24 -41.60
C ASN A 309 -28.26 71.64 -42.47
N HIS A 310 -28.71 70.75 -43.35
CA HIS A 310 -28.02 70.07 -44.45
C HIS A 310 -27.27 71.04 -45.41
N ASP A 311 -26.33 70.63 -46.28
CA ASP A 311 -26.09 69.28 -46.82
C ASP A 311 -24.63 69.01 -47.31
N ARG A 312 -24.43 67.93 -48.09
CA ARG A 312 -23.15 67.39 -48.60
C ARG A 312 -22.69 68.00 -49.95
N ALA A 313 -21.40 67.81 -50.25
CA ALA A 313 -20.70 68.05 -51.54
C ALA A 313 -20.52 69.54 -51.94
N THR A 314 -19.60 69.94 -52.83
CA THR A 314 -18.80 69.19 -53.83
C THR A 314 -17.42 69.85 -54.04
N SER A 315 -16.44 69.13 -54.61
CA SER A 315 -15.26 69.73 -55.28
C SER A 315 -15.71 70.71 -56.39
N GLN A 316 -14.94 71.71 -56.87
CA GLN A 316 -13.58 71.58 -57.42
C GLN A 316 -12.96 72.96 -57.81
N SER A 317 -11.62 73.07 -57.74
CA SER A 317 -10.74 73.84 -58.66
C SER A 317 -10.65 75.39 -58.66
N MET A 318 -9.43 75.90 -58.37
CA MET A 318 -8.74 77.05 -59.02
C MET A 318 -9.33 78.49 -58.90
N ILE A 319 -8.56 79.60 -58.84
CA ILE A 319 -7.09 79.82 -58.75
C ILE A 319 -6.80 81.19 -58.08
N ASP A 320 -5.58 81.35 -57.54
CA ASP A 320 -4.82 82.56 -57.12
C ASP A 320 -5.55 83.88 -56.72
N THR A 321 -5.25 84.37 -55.50
CA THR A 321 -4.39 85.57 -55.26
C THR A 321 -4.20 85.77 -53.75
N GLU A 322 -3.00 86.14 -53.30
CA GLU A 322 -2.69 86.31 -51.87
C GLU A 322 -3.32 87.58 -51.26
N SER A 323 -3.79 87.47 -50.01
CA SER A 323 -4.12 88.62 -49.14
C SER A 323 -3.68 88.30 -47.70
N PRO A 324 -2.82 89.12 -47.04
CA PRO A 324 -2.28 88.78 -45.72
C PRO A 324 -3.27 88.70 -44.54
N ALA A 325 -4.56 88.97 -44.76
CA ALA A 325 -5.55 89.14 -43.70
C ALA A 325 -6.20 87.82 -43.18
N GLU A 326 -6.20 86.74 -43.96
CA GLU A 326 -6.96 85.52 -43.60
C GLU A 326 -6.20 84.53 -42.68
N LEU A 327 -4.91 84.76 -42.43
CA LEU A 327 -4.07 83.95 -41.54
C LEU A 327 -4.47 83.97 -40.04
N THR A 328 -5.53 84.71 -39.69
CA THR A 328 -6.04 84.86 -38.32
C THR A 328 -7.32 84.05 -38.06
N ARG A 329 -7.63 83.04 -38.88
CA ARG A 329 -8.91 82.30 -38.80
C ARG A 329 -8.85 80.77 -38.75
N GLN A 330 -7.68 80.20 -38.45
CA GLN A 330 -7.57 78.79 -38.05
C GLN A 330 -6.84 78.71 -36.71
N GLY A 331 -7.54 78.21 -35.68
CA GLY A 331 -7.07 78.27 -34.30
C GLY A 331 -5.81 77.44 -34.07
N SER A 332 -4.72 78.10 -33.66
CA SER A 332 -3.48 77.46 -33.26
C SER A 332 -3.62 76.77 -31.90
N LEU A 333 -4.14 75.54 -31.93
CA LEU A 333 -4.09 74.59 -30.81
C LEU A 333 -2.63 74.46 -30.34
N LEU A 334 -2.32 75.10 -29.22
CA LEU A 334 -0.94 75.31 -28.77
C LEU A 334 -0.42 74.10 -27.99
N GLY A 335 -0.03 73.06 -28.73
CA GLY A 335 0.58 71.84 -28.20
C GLY A 335 0.35 70.65 -29.12
N THR A 336 1.09 69.56 -28.92
CA THR A 336 0.87 68.31 -29.64
C THR A 336 -0.29 67.55 -28.99
N PRO A 337 -1.46 67.35 -29.63
CA PRO A 337 -2.67 66.89 -28.92
C PRO A 337 -2.47 65.56 -28.17
N SER A 338 -1.70 64.62 -28.74
CA SER A 338 -1.44 63.30 -28.14
C SER A 338 -0.50 63.31 -26.92
N ALA A 339 0.02 64.47 -26.51
CA ALA A 339 0.81 64.66 -25.28
C ALA A 339 0.05 65.37 -24.15
N MET A 340 -1.14 65.91 -24.43
CA MET A 340 -1.98 66.63 -23.46
C MET A 340 -2.61 65.66 -22.46
N SER A 341 -2.92 66.16 -21.26
CA SER A 341 -3.83 65.49 -20.31
C SER A 341 -5.31 65.70 -20.68
N PRO A 342 -6.25 64.86 -20.20
CA PRO A 342 -7.68 64.98 -20.49
C PRO A 342 -8.22 66.37 -20.13
N GLU A 343 -7.87 66.89 -18.96
CA GLU A 343 -8.28 68.20 -18.46
C GLU A 343 -7.73 69.38 -19.31
N GLN A 344 -6.54 69.24 -19.90
CA GLN A 344 -6.01 70.20 -20.86
C GLN A 344 -6.75 70.14 -22.20
N ALA A 345 -7.02 68.93 -22.71
CA ALA A 345 -7.78 68.75 -23.95
C ALA A 345 -9.25 69.20 -23.83
N GLN A 346 -9.79 69.21 -22.60
CA GLN A 346 -11.09 69.80 -22.25
C GLN A 346 -11.03 71.31 -21.93
N GLY A 347 -9.86 71.95 -21.98
CA GLY A 347 -9.71 73.39 -21.74
C GLY A 347 -9.93 73.85 -20.28
N GLN A 348 -9.86 72.94 -19.30
CA GLN A 348 -10.18 73.23 -17.89
C GLN A 348 -9.00 73.89 -17.17
N VAL A 349 -8.67 75.13 -17.52
CA VAL A 349 -7.44 75.84 -17.08
C VAL A 349 -7.26 75.88 -15.55
N ASP A 350 -8.36 75.83 -14.79
CA ASP A 350 -8.39 75.94 -13.32
C ASP A 350 -8.30 74.60 -12.58
N SER A 351 -8.47 73.45 -13.26
CA SER A 351 -8.24 72.11 -12.68
C SER A 351 -6.83 71.57 -12.93
N LEU A 352 -6.00 72.32 -13.67
CA LEU A 352 -4.64 71.91 -14.05
C LEU A 352 -3.66 72.01 -12.87
N ASP A 353 -3.20 70.86 -12.38
CA ASP A 353 -2.19 70.73 -11.32
C ASP A 353 -1.04 69.78 -11.72
N ALA A 354 -0.17 69.43 -10.77
CA ALA A 354 0.98 68.53 -10.98
C ALA A 354 0.60 67.17 -11.63
N ARG A 355 -0.64 66.71 -11.45
CA ARG A 355 -1.17 65.43 -11.94
C ARG A 355 -1.51 65.47 -13.43
N SER A 356 -1.62 66.65 -14.03
CA SER A 356 -1.64 66.83 -15.48
C SER A 356 -0.28 66.48 -16.09
N ASP A 357 0.81 66.98 -15.51
CA ASP A 357 2.18 66.59 -15.92
C ASP A 357 2.46 65.10 -15.64
N VAL A 358 1.88 64.50 -14.58
CA VAL A 358 1.94 63.04 -14.34
C VAL A 358 1.27 62.24 -15.46
N PHE A 359 0.20 62.73 -16.06
CA PHE A 359 -0.43 62.08 -17.21
C PHE A 359 0.47 62.16 -18.45
N SER A 360 1.07 63.32 -18.73
CA SER A 360 2.05 63.48 -19.82
C SER A 360 3.34 62.65 -19.60
N LEU A 361 3.80 62.51 -18.34
CA LEU A 361 4.82 61.52 -17.96
C LEU A 361 4.35 60.08 -18.23
N GLY A 362 3.07 59.78 -17.98
CA GLY A 362 2.44 58.51 -18.37
C GLY A 362 2.47 58.26 -19.87
N SER A 363 2.18 59.27 -20.69
CA SER A 363 2.26 59.20 -22.16
C SER A 363 3.69 59.01 -22.65
N MET A 364 4.66 59.70 -22.04
CA MET A 364 6.10 59.52 -22.30
C MET A 364 6.59 58.12 -21.93
N LEU A 365 6.14 57.57 -20.79
CA LEU A 365 6.43 56.19 -20.39
C LEU A 365 5.78 55.18 -21.34
N TYR A 366 4.56 55.44 -21.80
CA TYR A 366 3.88 54.58 -22.79
C TYR A 366 4.67 54.54 -24.10
N GLU A 367 5.10 55.71 -24.59
CA GLU A 367 5.87 55.83 -25.83
C GLU A 367 7.25 55.17 -25.68
N LEU A 368 7.91 55.30 -24.52
CA LEU A 368 9.14 54.57 -24.18
C LEU A 368 8.96 53.05 -24.14
N LEU A 369 7.78 52.55 -23.74
CA LEU A 369 7.50 51.11 -23.64
C LEU A 369 7.01 50.50 -24.97
N THR A 370 6.49 51.30 -25.91
CA THR A 370 5.78 50.79 -27.09
C THR A 370 6.20 51.40 -28.43
N GLY A 371 7.11 52.38 -28.43
CA GLY A 371 7.57 53.07 -29.64
C GLY A 371 6.54 54.02 -30.28
N SER A 372 5.40 54.28 -29.62
CA SER A 372 4.37 55.18 -30.14
C SER A 372 3.54 55.84 -29.05
N SER A 373 3.15 57.11 -29.25
CA SER A 373 2.27 57.85 -28.33
C SER A 373 0.88 57.18 -28.17
N PRO A 374 0.34 57.06 -26.93
CA PRO A 374 -0.85 56.23 -26.64
C PRO A 374 -2.12 56.64 -27.39
N PHE A 375 -2.29 57.94 -27.66
CA PHE A 375 -3.52 58.51 -28.21
C PHE A 375 -3.44 58.85 -29.70
N ARG A 376 -2.30 58.56 -30.35
CA ARG A 376 -2.08 58.90 -31.76
C ARG A 376 -3.13 58.24 -32.67
N ASP A 377 -3.73 59.05 -33.52
CA ASP A 377 -4.68 58.67 -34.57
C ASP A 377 -4.30 59.39 -35.88
N GLU A 378 -5.00 59.13 -36.98
CA GLU A 378 -4.83 59.87 -38.24
C GLU A 378 -5.63 61.17 -38.24
N ASP A 379 -6.73 61.22 -37.47
CA ASP A 379 -7.57 62.39 -37.28
C ASP A 379 -7.24 63.10 -35.94
N VAL A 380 -7.08 64.42 -36.00
CA VAL A 380 -6.85 65.28 -34.83
C VAL A 380 -8.05 65.25 -33.87
N GLN A 381 -9.28 65.19 -34.39
CA GLN A 381 -10.49 65.11 -33.56
C GLN A 381 -10.61 63.76 -32.84
N ARG A 382 -10.20 62.66 -33.49
CA ARG A 382 -10.08 61.35 -32.83
C ARG A 382 -8.97 61.33 -31.79
N THR A 383 -7.81 61.90 -32.09
CA THR A 383 -6.71 62.05 -31.14
C THR A 383 -7.18 62.80 -29.89
N LEU A 384 -7.86 63.94 -30.05
CA LEU A 384 -8.46 64.70 -28.93
C LEU A 384 -9.51 63.89 -28.18
N SER A 385 -10.45 63.21 -28.86
CA SER A 385 -11.46 62.37 -28.22
C SER A 385 -10.84 61.25 -27.38
N ARG A 386 -9.78 60.61 -27.88
CA ARG A 386 -9.07 59.54 -27.18
C ARG A 386 -8.28 60.06 -25.98
N VAL A 387 -7.68 61.25 -26.05
CA VAL A 387 -7.08 61.93 -24.87
C VAL A 387 -8.16 62.26 -23.83
N ILE A 388 -9.25 62.91 -24.24
CA ILE A 388 -10.37 63.34 -23.37
C ILE A 388 -11.00 62.17 -22.61
N ASN A 389 -11.06 60.99 -23.23
CA ASN A 389 -11.60 59.78 -22.63
C ASN A 389 -10.55 58.87 -21.97
N ALA A 390 -9.25 59.17 -22.12
CA ALA A 390 -8.12 58.31 -21.77
C ALA A 390 -8.21 56.90 -22.42
N GLU A 391 -8.45 56.86 -23.74
CA GLU A 391 -8.62 55.64 -24.54
C GLU A 391 -7.32 55.22 -25.26
N PHE A 392 -6.59 54.28 -24.64
CA PHE A 392 -5.34 53.71 -25.11
C PHE A 392 -5.32 52.18 -24.94
N ASP A 393 -4.53 51.48 -25.77
CA ASP A 393 -4.34 50.02 -25.67
C ASP A 393 -3.46 49.65 -24.47
N ASP A 394 -3.55 48.41 -23.97
CA ASP A 394 -2.54 47.92 -23.02
C ASP A 394 -1.17 47.83 -23.71
N CYS A 395 -0.11 48.32 -23.05
CA CYS A 395 1.25 48.35 -23.60
C CYS A 395 1.74 46.96 -24.07
N ARG A 396 1.23 45.87 -23.48
CA ARG A 396 1.55 44.48 -23.82
C ARG A 396 0.75 43.90 -24.98
N VAL A 397 -0.33 44.58 -25.39
CA VAL A 397 -1.04 44.32 -26.67
C VAL A 397 -0.23 44.92 -27.81
N ARG A 398 0.31 46.13 -27.64
CA ARG A 398 1.20 46.78 -28.62
C ARG A 398 2.58 46.14 -28.70
N ASP A 399 3.28 45.94 -27.57
CA ASP A 399 4.57 45.23 -27.52
C ASP A 399 4.59 44.16 -26.41
N ARG A 400 4.56 42.89 -26.83
CA ARG A 400 4.57 41.71 -25.94
C ARG A 400 5.85 41.59 -25.09
N ARG A 401 6.93 42.30 -25.44
CA ARG A 401 8.19 42.35 -24.67
C ARG A 401 8.00 43.04 -23.32
N VAL A 402 7.09 44.02 -23.24
CA VAL A 402 6.85 44.89 -22.07
C VAL A 402 6.58 44.09 -20.78
N PRO A 403 7.33 44.32 -19.69
CA PRO A 403 7.05 43.73 -18.37
C PRO A 403 5.66 44.12 -17.83
N ARG A 404 4.92 43.16 -17.24
CA ARG A 404 3.62 43.43 -16.59
C ARG A 404 3.65 44.59 -15.57
N PRO A 405 4.63 44.66 -14.64
CA PRO A 405 4.66 45.75 -13.68
C PRO A 405 4.76 47.14 -14.33
N LEU A 406 5.54 47.28 -15.41
CA LEU A 406 5.69 48.56 -16.12
C LEU A 406 4.43 48.95 -16.89
N ALA A 407 3.75 47.99 -17.53
CA ALA A 407 2.47 48.23 -18.18
C ALA A 407 1.40 48.69 -17.17
N GLU A 408 1.37 48.09 -15.98
CA GLU A 408 0.42 48.46 -14.92
C GLU A 408 0.75 49.81 -14.27
N VAL A 409 2.04 50.17 -14.16
CA VAL A 409 2.48 51.51 -13.73
C VAL A 409 2.08 52.57 -14.76
N CYS A 410 2.33 52.33 -16.05
CA CYS A 410 1.94 53.20 -17.15
C CYS A 410 0.42 53.40 -17.20
N ARG A 411 -0.35 52.31 -17.15
CA ARG A 411 -1.83 52.34 -17.08
C ARG A 411 -2.33 53.19 -15.91
N ARG A 412 -1.66 53.17 -14.75
CA ARG A 412 -2.02 54.01 -13.60
C ARG A 412 -1.70 55.49 -13.79
N ALA A 413 -0.58 55.83 -14.43
CA ALA A 413 -0.27 57.23 -14.76
C ALA A 413 -1.29 57.83 -15.76
N LEU A 414 -1.79 57.01 -16.68
CA LEU A 414 -2.77 57.37 -17.72
C LEU A 414 -4.24 57.24 -17.30
N GLN A 415 -4.59 57.25 -16.01
CA GLN A 415 -6.00 57.25 -15.61
C GLN A 415 -6.70 58.57 -15.93
N ARG A 416 -7.98 58.50 -16.32
CA ARG A 416 -8.77 59.67 -16.73
C ARG A 416 -8.90 60.69 -15.59
N ASP A 417 -9.32 60.25 -14.41
CA ASP A 417 -9.43 61.11 -13.22
C ASP A 417 -8.04 61.34 -12.59
N PRO A 418 -7.62 62.60 -12.33
CA PRO A 418 -6.40 62.91 -11.59
C PRO A 418 -6.25 62.21 -10.23
N GLN A 419 -7.34 61.84 -9.54
CA GLN A 419 -7.31 61.15 -8.24
C GLN A 419 -6.82 59.69 -8.35
N ASP A 420 -7.09 59.00 -9.46
CA ASP A 420 -6.65 57.61 -9.68
C ASP A 420 -5.18 57.50 -10.13
N ARG A 421 -4.60 58.62 -10.61
CA ARG A 421 -3.20 58.73 -11.02
C ARG A 421 -2.25 58.67 -9.81
N TYR A 422 -0.94 58.74 -10.08
CA TYR A 422 0.04 59.08 -9.05
C TYR A 422 -0.14 60.55 -8.66
N GLN A 423 -0.10 60.84 -7.36
CA GLN A 423 -0.37 62.19 -6.85
C GLN A 423 0.86 63.12 -6.89
N SER A 424 2.00 62.62 -7.40
CA SER A 424 3.20 63.40 -7.72
C SER A 424 4.09 62.64 -8.71
N ALA A 425 4.98 63.34 -9.41
CA ALA A 425 5.99 62.72 -10.25
C ALA A 425 6.98 61.85 -9.44
N THR A 426 7.21 62.15 -8.16
CA THR A 426 8.00 61.31 -7.24
C THR A 426 7.40 59.91 -7.06
N GLN A 427 6.08 59.81 -6.83
CA GLN A 427 5.42 58.51 -6.69
C GLN A 427 5.51 57.65 -7.97
N LEU A 428 5.53 58.28 -9.15
CA LEU A 428 5.75 57.58 -10.42
C LEU A 428 7.22 57.12 -10.54
N ALA A 429 8.19 57.97 -10.16
CA ALA A 429 9.60 57.61 -10.14
C ALA A 429 9.89 56.42 -9.19
N ASP A 430 9.27 56.40 -8.01
CA ASP A 430 9.43 55.33 -7.01
C ASP A 430 8.99 53.96 -7.55
N GLU A 431 7.93 53.90 -8.35
CA GLU A 431 7.45 52.64 -8.94
C GLU A 431 8.40 52.10 -10.02
N ILE A 432 8.99 52.99 -10.83
CA ILE A 432 10.04 52.61 -11.79
C ILE A 432 11.32 52.19 -11.03
N HIS A 433 11.68 52.88 -9.96
CA HIS A 433 12.83 52.52 -9.12
C HIS A 433 12.66 51.14 -8.44
N ARG A 434 11.46 50.83 -7.92
CA ARG A 434 11.11 49.49 -7.41
C ARG A 434 11.30 48.42 -8.47
N TYR A 435 10.79 48.66 -9.68
CA TYR A 435 10.96 47.74 -10.81
C TYR A 435 12.45 47.48 -11.12
N LEU A 436 13.26 48.53 -11.26
CA LEU A 436 14.69 48.44 -11.58
C LEU A 436 15.51 47.78 -10.46
N SER A 437 15.06 47.91 -9.21
CA SER A 437 15.66 47.29 -8.01
C SER A 437 15.25 45.81 -7.83
N GLY A 438 14.31 45.30 -8.64
CA GLY A 438 13.75 43.95 -8.47
C GLY A 438 12.83 43.81 -7.25
N GLU A 439 12.31 44.93 -6.75
CA GLU A 439 11.35 44.99 -5.66
C GLU A 439 9.90 44.84 -6.15
N ARG A 440 8.96 44.75 -5.21
CA ARG A 440 7.54 44.76 -5.54
C ARG A 440 7.08 46.17 -5.90
N VAL A 441 6.71 46.33 -7.17
CA VAL A 441 5.91 47.44 -7.69
C VAL A 441 4.51 47.40 -7.04
N LEU A 442 4.03 48.52 -6.49
CA LEU A 442 2.78 48.58 -5.73
C LEU A 442 1.54 48.53 -6.63
N ALA A 443 1.63 49.08 -7.83
CA ALA A 443 0.64 48.90 -8.89
C ALA A 443 0.39 47.42 -9.25
N HIS A 444 1.34 46.51 -8.95
CA HIS A 444 1.27 45.11 -9.36
C HIS A 444 0.74 44.16 -8.28
N ARG A 445 -0.25 43.33 -8.69
CA ARG A 445 -0.77 42.19 -7.91
C ARG A 445 -0.04 40.89 -8.28
N GLU A 446 1.15 40.74 -7.69
CA GLU A 446 1.98 39.53 -7.79
C GLU A 446 1.28 38.27 -7.29
N ARG A 447 1.55 37.12 -7.94
CA ARG A 447 1.07 35.80 -7.49
C ARG A 447 2.06 35.15 -6.51
N TRP A 448 1.59 34.24 -5.66
CA TRP A 448 2.42 33.68 -4.58
C TRP A 448 3.65 32.90 -5.09
N TRP A 449 3.56 32.25 -6.26
CA TRP A 449 4.72 31.60 -6.89
C TRP A 449 5.73 32.60 -7.47
N GLU A 450 5.29 33.76 -7.95
CA GLU A 450 6.15 34.87 -8.41
C GLU A 450 6.87 35.56 -7.22
N ALA A 451 6.32 35.45 -6.01
CA ALA A 451 7.00 35.80 -4.76
C ALA A 451 7.98 34.70 -4.30
N ALA A 452 7.56 33.43 -4.34
CA ALA A 452 8.40 32.29 -3.94
C ALA A 452 9.65 32.12 -4.81
N ASP A 453 9.53 32.28 -6.13
CA ASP A 453 10.65 32.29 -7.07
C ASP A 453 11.65 33.41 -6.75
N ARG A 454 11.17 34.65 -6.58
CA ARG A 454 12.01 35.81 -6.24
C ARG A 454 12.72 35.64 -4.90
N TRP A 455 12.02 35.12 -3.89
CA TRP A 455 12.59 34.78 -2.59
C TRP A 455 13.66 33.68 -2.73
N SER A 456 13.41 32.65 -3.53
CA SER A 456 14.36 31.55 -3.78
C SER A 456 15.62 32.03 -4.51
N ARG A 457 15.48 32.91 -5.51
CA ARG A 457 16.61 33.56 -6.19
C ARG A 457 17.45 34.40 -5.22
N ARG A 458 16.80 35.15 -4.32
CA ARG A 458 17.47 36.00 -3.30
C ARG A 458 18.13 35.17 -2.19
N ASN A 459 17.52 34.04 -1.81
CA ASN A 459 17.95 33.19 -0.68
C ASN A 459 18.48 31.82 -1.12
N ARG A 460 19.13 31.73 -2.30
CA ARG A 460 19.54 30.47 -2.96
C ARG A 460 20.20 29.43 -2.04
N LYS A 461 21.05 29.86 -1.09
CA LYS A 461 21.68 28.95 -0.10
C LYS A 461 20.65 28.25 0.79
N LEU A 462 19.66 29.00 1.30
CA LEU A 462 18.63 28.50 2.20
C LEU A 462 17.69 27.50 1.50
N THR A 463 17.33 27.79 0.24
CA THR A 463 16.53 26.86 -0.59
C THR A 463 17.22 25.50 -0.70
N TRP A 464 18.53 25.47 -1.01
CA TRP A 464 19.27 24.21 -1.12
C TRP A 464 19.39 23.46 0.20
N THR A 465 19.57 24.14 1.34
CA THR A 465 19.57 23.46 2.65
C THR A 465 18.21 22.87 3.01
N VAL A 466 17.09 23.53 2.67
CA VAL A 466 15.75 22.97 2.90
C VAL A 466 15.50 21.76 2.02
N VAL A 467 15.82 21.82 0.72
CA VAL A 467 15.69 20.68 -0.21
C VAL A 467 16.52 19.50 0.25
N ALA A 468 17.79 19.69 0.61
CA ALA A 468 18.66 18.62 1.10
C ALA A 468 18.18 18.00 2.42
N SER A 469 17.61 18.81 3.33
CA SER A 469 17.05 18.32 4.59
C SER A 469 15.80 17.46 4.35
N LEU A 470 14.93 17.88 3.42
CA LEU A 470 13.73 17.13 3.06
C LEU A 470 14.04 15.81 2.34
N THR A 471 15.04 15.78 1.45
CA THR A 471 15.46 14.52 0.80
C THR A 471 16.12 13.56 1.78
N LEU A 472 16.94 14.06 2.71
CA LEU A 472 17.53 13.23 3.78
C LEU A 472 16.45 12.65 4.71
N LEU A 473 15.48 13.47 5.15
CA LEU A 473 14.37 13.00 5.99
C LEU A 473 13.52 11.95 5.27
N SER A 474 13.24 12.16 3.98
CA SER A 474 12.49 11.21 3.16
C SER A 474 13.20 9.86 3.06
N THR A 475 14.50 9.84 2.72
CA THR A 475 15.28 8.59 2.61
C THR A 475 15.43 7.87 3.94
N MET A 476 15.64 8.59 5.05
CA MET A 476 15.66 7.99 6.40
C MET A 476 14.31 7.34 6.75
N THR A 477 13.19 8.01 6.45
CA THR A 477 11.84 7.49 6.72
C THR A 477 11.55 6.23 5.88
N SER A 478 11.92 6.24 4.59
CA SER A 478 11.80 5.06 3.72
C SER A 478 12.67 3.89 4.19
N ALA A 479 13.89 4.16 4.68
CA ALA A 479 14.78 3.13 5.22
C ALA A 479 14.20 2.50 6.50
N ALA A 480 13.67 3.31 7.42
CA ALA A 480 13.03 2.82 8.65
C ALA A 480 11.81 1.93 8.34
N LEU A 481 10.93 2.37 7.44
CA LEU A 481 9.78 1.57 6.97
C LEU A 481 10.21 0.23 6.33
N ALA A 482 11.27 0.24 5.52
CA ALA A 482 11.81 -0.97 4.91
C ALA A 482 12.42 -1.94 5.93
N ILE A 483 13.02 -1.44 7.01
CA ILE A 483 13.55 -2.28 8.11
C ILE A 483 12.41 -2.93 8.89
N VAL A 484 11.39 -2.16 9.30
CA VAL A 484 10.21 -2.69 10.02
C VAL A 484 9.48 -3.76 9.19
N HIS A 485 9.24 -3.48 7.89
CA HIS A 485 8.56 -4.45 7.04
C HIS A 485 9.38 -5.74 6.81
N ARG A 486 10.72 -5.65 6.80
CA ARG A 486 11.60 -6.84 6.75
C ARG A 486 11.54 -7.66 8.03
N ALA A 487 11.55 -7.02 9.20
CA ALA A 487 11.43 -7.70 10.50
C ALA A 487 10.12 -8.50 10.58
N GLN A 488 8.98 -7.86 10.30
CA GLN A 488 7.66 -8.50 10.33
C GLN A 488 7.53 -9.67 9.34
N ARG A 489 8.23 -9.62 8.18
CA ARG A 489 8.27 -10.74 7.24
C ARG A 489 9.17 -11.89 7.73
N ALA A 490 10.27 -11.60 8.42
CA ALA A 490 11.13 -12.64 8.98
C ALA A 490 10.41 -13.40 10.11
N GLU A 491 9.70 -12.67 10.96
CA GLU A 491 8.88 -13.20 12.07
C GLU A 491 7.73 -14.10 11.56
N SER A 492 6.93 -13.62 10.60
CA SER A 492 5.83 -14.44 10.05
C SER A 492 6.31 -15.67 9.27
N MET A 493 7.45 -15.57 8.57
CA MET A 493 8.10 -16.72 7.93
C MET A 493 8.58 -17.75 8.96
N ALA A 494 9.20 -17.30 10.07
CA ALA A 494 9.65 -18.19 11.14
C ALA A 494 8.48 -18.92 11.81
N HIS A 495 7.39 -18.21 12.11
CA HIS A 495 6.18 -18.84 12.66
C HIS A 495 5.58 -19.87 11.69
N ALA A 496 5.38 -19.52 10.42
CA ALA A 496 4.85 -20.43 9.41
C ALA A 496 5.72 -21.70 9.24
N GLU A 497 7.04 -21.55 9.32
CA GLU A 497 7.97 -22.68 9.27
C GLU A 497 7.86 -23.58 10.52
N THR A 498 7.77 -22.99 11.73
CA THR A 498 7.56 -23.80 12.95
C THR A 498 6.26 -24.59 12.93
N SER A 499 5.17 -24.03 12.41
CA SER A 499 3.88 -24.74 12.26
C SER A 499 3.98 -25.87 11.23
N ARG A 500 4.67 -25.67 10.10
CA ARG A 500 4.91 -26.74 9.12
C ARG A 500 5.73 -27.89 9.70
N GLN A 501 6.79 -27.58 10.44
CA GLN A 501 7.63 -28.60 11.07
C GLN A 501 6.86 -29.41 12.13
N LEU A 502 5.94 -28.78 12.87
CA LEU A 502 5.03 -29.48 13.77
C LEU A 502 4.11 -30.47 13.02
N VAL A 503 3.42 -30.01 11.97
CA VAL A 503 2.49 -30.84 11.18
C VAL A 503 3.22 -31.99 10.47
N ALA A 504 4.34 -31.71 9.80
CA ALA A 504 5.13 -32.75 9.12
C ALA A 504 5.71 -33.78 10.10
N SER A 505 6.10 -33.35 11.31
CA SER A 505 6.58 -34.26 12.37
C SER A 505 5.45 -35.15 12.91
N ARG A 506 4.24 -34.61 13.07
CA ARG A 506 3.03 -35.37 13.43
C ARG A 506 2.71 -36.42 12.37
N GLU A 507 2.67 -36.03 11.10
CA GLU A 507 2.29 -36.91 9.99
C GLU A 507 3.30 -38.02 9.75
N ALA A 508 4.61 -37.73 9.84
CA ALA A 508 5.64 -38.75 9.81
C ALA A 508 5.54 -39.72 11.01
N THR A 509 5.15 -39.23 12.19
CA THR A 509 4.96 -40.04 13.41
C THR A 509 3.74 -40.96 13.31
N ASP A 510 2.59 -40.42 12.89
CA ASP A 510 1.36 -41.19 12.67
C ASP A 510 1.54 -42.27 11.60
N ALA A 511 2.20 -41.94 10.48
CA ALA A 511 2.44 -42.88 9.39
C ALA A 511 3.48 -43.95 9.75
N TRP A 512 4.63 -43.56 10.32
CA TRP A 512 5.75 -44.47 10.51
C TRP A 512 5.70 -45.25 11.84
N LEU A 513 5.42 -44.60 12.98
CA LEU A 513 5.42 -45.30 14.27
C LEU A 513 4.10 -46.00 14.55
N ILE A 514 2.96 -45.33 14.35
CA ILE A 514 1.64 -45.90 14.70
C ILE A 514 1.19 -46.93 13.67
N GLY A 515 1.35 -46.65 12.36
CA GLY A 515 1.05 -47.60 11.29
C GLY A 515 1.82 -48.91 11.44
N ILE A 516 3.16 -48.85 11.54
CA ILE A 516 4.00 -50.04 11.70
C ILE A 516 3.72 -50.74 13.05
N SER A 517 3.47 -50.02 14.14
CA SER A 517 3.06 -50.64 15.41
C SER A 517 1.66 -51.29 15.38
N GLY A 518 0.83 -50.94 14.40
CA GLY A 518 -0.45 -51.59 14.11
C GLY A 518 -0.25 -52.92 13.39
N ASP A 519 0.69 -52.97 12.43
CA ASP A 519 1.05 -54.18 11.69
C ASP A 519 1.85 -55.18 12.54
N LEU A 520 2.80 -54.70 13.35
CA LEU A 520 3.72 -55.53 14.15
C LEU A 520 3.03 -56.42 15.20
N ARG A 521 1.77 -56.16 15.57
CA ARG A 521 1.02 -56.98 16.55
C ARG A 521 0.74 -58.41 16.09
N PHE A 522 0.87 -58.68 14.78
CA PHE A 522 0.59 -59.97 14.16
C PHE A 522 1.87 -60.75 13.83
N TYR A 523 3.02 -60.32 14.38
CA TYR A 523 4.33 -60.94 14.17
C TYR A 523 4.92 -61.35 15.53
N PRO A 524 4.80 -62.64 15.92
CA PRO A 524 5.26 -63.14 17.20
C PRO A 524 6.71 -62.78 17.52
N GLY A 525 6.98 -62.42 18.77
CA GLY A 525 8.30 -62.03 19.24
C GLY A 525 8.71 -60.59 18.90
N LEU A 526 7.92 -59.84 18.13
CA LEU A 526 8.16 -58.41 17.87
C LEU A 526 7.46 -57.49 18.89
N ASP A 527 6.82 -58.03 19.93
CA ASP A 527 6.12 -57.27 20.98
C ASP A 527 7.00 -56.25 21.69
N GLN A 528 8.25 -56.59 21.99
CA GLN A 528 9.20 -55.64 22.59
C GLN A 528 9.49 -54.48 21.63
N LEU A 529 9.65 -54.76 20.33
CA LEU A 529 9.84 -53.72 19.30
C LEU A 529 8.58 -52.85 19.16
N ARG A 530 7.39 -53.46 19.23
CA ARG A 530 6.10 -52.77 19.22
C ARG A 530 5.96 -51.83 20.43
N ALA A 531 6.28 -52.31 21.63
CA ALA A 531 6.29 -51.51 22.86
C ALA A 531 7.30 -50.36 22.79
N ASP A 532 8.52 -50.62 22.30
CA ASP A 532 9.58 -49.64 22.07
C ASP A 532 9.15 -48.52 21.11
N LEU A 533 8.44 -48.86 20.02
CA LEU A 533 7.95 -47.90 19.03
C LEU A 533 6.79 -47.06 19.58
N LEU A 534 5.84 -47.68 20.29
CA LEU A 534 4.75 -46.96 20.97
C LEU A 534 5.29 -46.03 22.07
N ALA A 535 6.31 -46.46 22.83
CA ALA A 535 6.99 -45.63 23.79
C ALA A 535 7.64 -44.41 23.11
N LYS A 536 8.40 -44.62 22.01
CA LYS A 536 9.01 -43.51 21.24
C LYS A 536 7.97 -42.54 20.66
N ALA A 537 6.80 -43.02 20.24
CA ALA A 537 5.69 -42.19 19.76
C ALA A 537 5.04 -41.38 20.91
N HIS A 538 4.76 -42.01 22.05
CA HIS A 538 4.25 -41.33 23.24
C HIS A 538 5.22 -40.22 23.68
N ASP A 539 6.51 -40.56 23.77
CA ASP A 539 7.60 -39.67 24.15
C ASP A 539 7.74 -38.48 23.17
N HIS A 540 7.48 -38.69 21.87
CA HIS A 540 7.39 -37.62 20.87
C HIS A 540 6.22 -36.66 21.16
N TYR A 541 5.01 -37.20 21.29
CA TYR A 541 3.81 -36.38 21.51
C TYR A 541 3.80 -35.67 22.87
N ALA A 542 4.33 -36.29 23.93
CA ALA A 542 4.52 -35.67 25.24
C ALA A 542 5.39 -34.40 25.16
N ARG A 543 6.46 -34.44 24.35
CA ARG A 543 7.31 -33.26 24.05
C ARG A 543 6.65 -32.20 23.16
N LEU A 544 5.55 -32.51 22.47
CA LEU A 544 4.76 -31.52 21.72
C LEU A 544 3.77 -30.81 22.63
N THR A 545 3.06 -31.55 23.48
CA THR A 545 2.12 -30.97 24.45
C THR A 545 2.81 -30.07 25.47
N SER A 546 4.04 -30.40 25.88
CA SER A 546 4.83 -29.61 26.83
C SER A 546 5.48 -28.32 26.26
N ARG A 547 5.27 -27.97 24.98
CA ARG A 547 5.80 -26.72 24.40
C ARG A 547 4.97 -25.52 24.85
N GLN A 548 5.56 -24.33 24.82
CA GLN A 548 4.77 -23.10 24.96
C GLN A 548 4.09 -22.77 23.62
N ALA A 549 2.76 -22.79 23.60
CA ALA A 549 1.97 -22.24 22.51
C ALA A 549 1.73 -20.74 22.73
N THR A 550 1.67 -19.99 21.63
CA THR A 550 1.48 -18.52 21.59
C THR A 550 0.49 -18.08 20.51
N THR A 551 0.01 -19.02 19.68
CA THR A 551 -0.98 -18.77 18.63
C THR A 551 -2.09 -19.83 18.69
N PHE A 552 -3.27 -19.50 18.17
CA PHE A 552 -4.42 -20.40 18.11
C PHE A 552 -4.07 -21.75 17.45
N ASP A 553 -3.39 -21.72 16.30
CA ASP A 553 -2.92 -22.94 15.61
C ASP A 553 -2.01 -23.82 16.48
N GLN A 554 -1.12 -23.23 17.28
CA GLN A 554 -0.23 -23.98 18.15
C GLN A 554 -1.00 -24.67 19.29
N HIS A 555 -2.01 -24.00 19.86
CA HIS A 555 -2.89 -24.61 20.85
C HIS A 555 -3.77 -25.72 20.24
N LEU A 556 -4.24 -25.58 18.99
CA LEU A 556 -5.01 -26.61 18.31
C LEU A 556 -4.14 -27.85 17.96
N GLU A 557 -2.87 -27.66 17.59
CA GLU A 557 -1.93 -28.79 17.43
C GLU A 557 -1.55 -29.44 18.76
N GLN A 558 -1.52 -28.71 19.88
CA GLN A 558 -1.37 -29.31 21.22
C GLN A 558 -2.56 -30.21 21.57
N VAL A 559 -3.79 -29.77 21.30
CA VAL A 559 -5.00 -30.61 21.46
C VAL A 559 -4.89 -31.87 20.63
N ARG A 560 -4.52 -31.75 19.34
CA ARG A 560 -4.30 -32.92 18.46
C ARG A 560 -3.21 -33.86 19.00
N ALA A 561 -2.15 -33.34 19.59
CA ALA A 561 -1.11 -34.13 20.27
C ALA A 561 -1.61 -34.79 21.58
N GLN A 562 -2.48 -34.15 22.36
CA GLN A 562 -3.12 -34.73 23.55
C GLN A 562 -4.07 -35.87 23.17
N LEU A 563 -4.89 -35.70 22.11
CA LEU A 563 -5.72 -36.77 21.56
C LEU A 563 -4.88 -37.98 21.15
N ARG A 564 -3.75 -37.76 20.47
CA ARG A 564 -2.81 -38.82 20.10
C ARG A 564 -2.10 -39.49 21.28
N LEU A 565 -1.83 -38.77 22.36
CA LEU A 565 -1.39 -39.39 23.61
C LEU A 565 -2.47 -40.31 24.19
N GLY A 566 -3.74 -39.90 24.13
CA GLY A 566 -4.88 -40.74 24.51
C GLY A 566 -4.92 -42.04 23.70
N ASP A 567 -4.91 -41.94 22.37
CA ASP A 567 -4.86 -43.08 21.44
C ASP A 567 -3.66 -44.02 21.76
N LEU A 568 -2.47 -43.46 21.98
CA LEU A 568 -1.24 -44.23 22.25
C LEU A 568 -1.23 -44.90 23.62
N CYS A 569 -1.76 -44.25 24.66
CA CYS A 569 -1.92 -44.87 25.98
C CYS A 569 -2.91 -46.03 25.90
N GLN A 570 -4.02 -45.87 25.17
CA GLN A 570 -4.97 -46.95 24.92
C GLN A 570 -4.34 -48.14 24.17
N LEU A 571 -3.52 -47.90 23.14
CA LEU A 571 -2.78 -48.94 22.41
C LEU A 571 -1.72 -49.68 23.26
N ARG A 572 -1.38 -49.14 24.44
CA ARG A 572 -0.50 -49.73 25.47
C ARG A 572 -1.27 -50.33 26.66
N GLY A 573 -2.61 -50.24 26.69
CA GLY A 573 -3.46 -50.71 27.80
C GLY A 573 -3.56 -49.75 28.99
N GLU A 574 -3.07 -48.51 28.87
CA GLU A 574 -2.97 -47.53 29.95
C GLU A 574 -4.24 -46.65 30.03
N SER A 575 -5.35 -47.21 30.53
CA SER A 575 -6.67 -46.54 30.51
C SER A 575 -6.73 -45.20 31.25
N GLU A 576 -6.16 -45.08 32.45
CA GLU A 576 -6.17 -43.82 33.21
C GLU A 576 -5.30 -42.72 32.56
N PRO A 577 -4.05 -42.98 32.15
CA PRO A 577 -3.28 -42.04 31.33
C PRO A 577 -3.99 -41.62 30.03
N ALA A 578 -4.69 -42.54 29.36
CA ALA A 578 -5.49 -42.22 28.18
C ALA A 578 -6.65 -41.27 28.52
N ARG A 579 -7.43 -41.57 29.57
CA ARG A 579 -8.55 -40.74 30.05
C ARG A 579 -8.08 -39.33 30.45
N LEU A 580 -6.94 -39.21 31.13
CA LEU A 580 -6.34 -37.93 31.49
C LEU A 580 -5.89 -37.12 30.26
N ALA A 581 -5.34 -37.76 29.23
CA ALA A 581 -4.94 -37.08 27.99
C ALA A 581 -6.16 -36.56 27.20
N PHE A 582 -7.24 -37.35 27.10
CA PHE A 582 -8.49 -36.89 26.47
C PHE A 582 -9.19 -35.79 27.30
N ALA A 583 -9.14 -35.86 28.63
CA ALA A 583 -9.68 -34.81 29.50
C ALA A 583 -8.93 -33.48 29.36
N ALA A 584 -7.58 -33.52 29.29
CA ALA A 584 -6.76 -32.34 29.04
C ALA A 584 -7.03 -31.72 27.65
N ALA A 585 -7.28 -32.55 26.63
CA ALA A 585 -7.68 -32.08 25.31
C ALA A 585 -9.03 -31.34 25.34
N LEU A 586 -10.00 -31.82 26.13
CA LEU A 586 -11.31 -31.18 26.27
C LEU A 586 -11.23 -29.86 27.05
N ASP A 587 -10.53 -29.84 28.18
CA ASP A 587 -10.27 -28.63 28.99
C ASP A 587 -9.52 -27.56 28.17
N GLN A 588 -8.50 -27.94 27.39
CA GLN A 588 -7.80 -27.01 26.50
C GLN A 588 -8.69 -26.51 25.35
N LEU A 589 -9.69 -27.29 24.90
CA LEU A 589 -10.71 -26.85 23.93
C LEU A 589 -11.79 -25.94 24.56
N ASP A 590 -12.01 -26.00 25.87
CA ASP A 590 -12.89 -25.09 26.62
C ASP A 590 -12.20 -23.76 26.99
N GLN A 591 -10.87 -23.78 27.17
CA GLN A 591 -10.03 -22.60 27.41
C GLN A 591 -9.65 -21.86 26.11
N LEU A 592 -9.65 -22.55 24.97
CA LEU A 592 -9.58 -21.91 23.65
C LEU A 592 -10.79 -20.99 23.43
N GLU A 593 -10.57 -19.89 22.70
CA GLU A 593 -11.48 -18.74 22.64
C GLU A 593 -12.97 -19.12 22.53
N SER A 594 -13.82 -18.51 23.38
CA SER A 594 -15.26 -18.78 23.47
C SER A 594 -16.04 -18.53 22.17
N ARG A 595 -15.37 -18.05 21.13
CA ARG A 595 -15.75 -18.16 19.74
C ARG A 595 -14.47 -18.30 18.89
N PRO A 596 -14.19 -19.47 18.29
CA PRO A 596 -13.02 -19.66 17.43
C PRO A 596 -13.03 -18.75 16.19
N PRO A 597 -11.88 -18.58 15.51
CA PRO A 597 -11.83 -18.07 14.14
C PRO A 597 -12.79 -18.83 13.22
N ALA A 598 -13.48 -18.12 12.33
CA ALA A 598 -14.55 -18.69 11.49
C ALA A 598 -14.06 -19.79 10.53
N ASP A 599 -12.78 -19.79 10.16
CA ASP A 599 -12.14 -20.87 9.40
C ASP A 599 -11.85 -22.14 10.24
N ARG A 600 -11.93 -22.03 11.57
CA ARG A 600 -11.58 -23.10 12.53
C ARG A 600 -12.72 -23.57 13.44
N GLU A 601 -13.90 -22.96 13.41
CA GLU A 601 -15.07 -23.43 14.18
C GLU A 601 -15.35 -24.93 13.95
N THR A 602 -15.33 -25.40 12.70
CA THR A 602 -15.49 -26.81 12.31
C THR A 602 -14.40 -27.71 12.88
N ASP A 603 -13.16 -27.23 12.90
CA ASP A 603 -11.96 -27.99 13.26
C ASP A 603 -11.88 -28.20 14.78
N VAL A 604 -12.20 -27.15 15.55
CA VAL A 604 -12.39 -27.20 17.01
C VAL A 604 -13.50 -28.17 17.40
N ALA A 605 -14.66 -28.09 16.74
CA ALA A 605 -15.79 -28.98 17.01
C ALA A 605 -15.43 -30.46 16.72
N LEU A 606 -14.68 -30.73 15.65
CA LEU A 606 -14.17 -32.07 15.33
C LEU A 606 -13.20 -32.59 16.41
N GLN A 607 -12.27 -31.75 16.91
CA GLN A 607 -11.38 -32.19 18.00
C GLN A 607 -12.16 -32.44 19.32
N ARG A 608 -13.20 -31.65 19.59
CA ARG A 608 -14.11 -31.82 20.75
C ARG A 608 -14.86 -33.15 20.69
N VAL A 609 -15.44 -33.50 19.53
CA VAL A 609 -16.06 -34.83 19.32
C VAL A 609 -15.02 -35.94 19.54
N ASN A 610 -13.81 -35.81 19.02
CA ASN A 610 -12.76 -36.82 19.22
C ASN A 610 -12.33 -36.97 20.70
N ALA A 611 -12.27 -35.88 21.46
CA ALA A 611 -12.00 -35.91 22.91
C ALA A 611 -13.11 -36.67 23.67
N LEU A 612 -14.38 -36.34 23.38
CA LEU A 612 -15.55 -36.98 24.01
C LEU A 612 -15.64 -38.49 23.69
N LEU A 613 -15.39 -38.88 22.44
CA LEU A 613 -15.32 -40.29 22.05
C LEU A 613 -14.16 -41.04 22.74
N GLY A 614 -13.01 -40.37 22.94
CA GLY A 614 -11.89 -40.91 23.71
C GLY A 614 -12.22 -41.09 25.19
N LEU A 615 -12.91 -40.12 25.80
CA LEU A 615 -13.37 -40.19 27.20
C LEU A 615 -14.41 -41.30 27.41
N ALA A 616 -15.43 -41.40 26.54
CA ALA A 616 -16.40 -42.49 26.57
C ALA A 616 -15.72 -43.88 26.49
N MET A 617 -14.76 -44.02 25.57
CA MET A 617 -14.03 -45.27 25.34
C MET A 617 -13.03 -45.63 26.46
N THR A 618 -12.59 -44.66 27.27
CA THR A 618 -11.64 -44.88 28.38
C THR A 618 -12.30 -44.97 29.75
N SER A 619 -13.61 -44.72 29.88
CA SER A 619 -14.36 -44.68 31.15
C SER A 619 -14.71 -46.05 31.77
N GLY A 620 -13.83 -47.03 31.59
CA GLY A 620 -13.71 -48.24 32.41
C GLY A 620 -14.81 -49.33 32.29
N PRO A 621 -14.60 -50.51 32.90
CA PRO A 621 -15.67 -51.48 33.13
C PRO A 621 -16.70 -50.92 34.12
N ARG A 622 -17.97 -51.17 33.85
CA ARG A 622 -19.09 -50.54 34.58
C ARG A 622 -19.15 -50.97 36.06
N SER A 623 -18.76 -50.04 36.93
CA SER A 623 -19.61 -49.72 38.09
C SER A 623 -20.66 -48.69 37.65
N ASP A 624 -21.81 -48.65 38.31
CA ASP A 624 -22.99 -47.84 37.89
C ASP A 624 -22.65 -46.35 37.64
N VAL A 625 -21.71 -45.80 38.40
CA VAL A 625 -21.26 -44.40 38.26
C VAL A 625 -20.41 -44.19 37.01
N SER A 626 -19.55 -45.15 36.66
CA SER A 626 -18.70 -45.10 35.45
C SER A 626 -19.52 -45.33 34.18
N ALA A 627 -20.59 -46.13 34.29
CA ALA A 627 -21.56 -46.34 33.21
C ALA A 627 -22.19 -45.02 32.75
N SER A 628 -22.83 -44.30 33.68
CA SER A 628 -23.50 -43.02 33.37
C SER A 628 -22.55 -42.03 32.69
N LEU A 629 -21.33 -41.88 33.22
CA LEU A 629 -20.36 -40.91 32.69
C LEU A 629 -19.92 -41.24 31.25
N ALA A 630 -19.77 -42.52 30.91
CA ALA A 630 -19.46 -42.93 29.54
C ALA A 630 -20.61 -42.59 28.57
N ASP A 631 -21.85 -42.83 28.99
CA ASP A 631 -23.05 -42.54 28.20
C ASP A 631 -23.29 -41.01 28.05
N ASP A 632 -23.04 -40.22 29.11
CA ASP A 632 -23.08 -38.75 29.08
C ASP A 632 -22.14 -38.19 27.99
N TYR A 633 -20.89 -38.69 27.93
CA TYR A 633 -19.92 -38.28 26.89
C TYR A 633 -20.34 -38.71 25.48
N LEU A 634 -21.02 -39.86 25.31
CA LEU A 634 -21.55 -40.28 24.00
C LEU A 634 -22.69 -39.38 23.55
N ASP A 635 -23.53 -38.92 24.46
CA ASP A 635 -24.63 -38.02 24.15
C ASP A 635 -24.16 -36.58 23.86
N ASP A 636 -23.11 -36.09 24.53
CA ASP A 636 -22.42 -34.85 24.14
C ASP A 636 -21.72 -34.98 22.78
N ALA A 637 -21.01 -36.09 22.52
CA ALA A 637 -20.40 -36.36 21.21
C ALA A 637 -21.46 -36.39 20.10
N ARG A 638 -22.62 -37.01 20.36
CA ARG A 638 -23.79 -37.05 19.47
C ARG A 638 -24.37 -35.65 19.21
N ARG A 639 -24.53 -34.83 20.26
CA ARG A 639 -24.98 -33.43 20.15
C ARG A 639 -24.05 -32.62 19.25
N GLU A 640 -22.77 -32.54 19.59
CA GLU A 640 -21.75 -31.79 18.82
C GLU A 640 -21.63 -32.29 17.38
N LEU A 641 -21.55 -33.62 17.18
CA LEU A 641 -21.38 -34.19 15.85
C LEU A 641 -22.62 -33.97 14.95
N SER A 642 -23.83 -33.97 15.51
CA SER A 642 -25.03 -33.60 14.75
C SER A 642 -25.01 -32.13 14.30
N ALA A 643 -24.55 -31.23 15.17
CA ALA A 643 -24.41 -29.80 14.88
C ALA A 643 -23.25 -29.51 13.91
N LEU A 644 -22.24 -30.38 13.86
CA LEU A 644 -21.10 -30.35 12.95
C LEU A 644 -21.47 -30.83 11.54
N ARG A 645 -22.14 -32.00 11.43
CA ARG A 645 -22.66 -32.55 10.16
C ARG A 645 -23.64 -31.60 9.45
N ALA A 646 -24.37 -30.78 10.21
CA ALA A 646 -25.26 -29.75 9.67
C ALA A 646 -24.52 -28.54 9.06
N ARG A 647 -23.20 -28.40 9.26
CA ARG A 647 -22.37 -27.28 8.78
C ARG A 647 -21.30 -27.69 7.77
N ALA A 648 -20.76 -28.89 7.90
CA ALA A 648 -19.69 -29.41 7.06
C ALA A 648 -19.80 -30.93 6.86
N ALA A 649 -19.27 -31.40 5.72
CA ALA A 649 -19.05 -32.82 5.44
C ALA A 649 -17.56 -33.02 5.13
N SER A 650 -16.94 -34.02 5.77
CA SER A 650 -15.56 -34.44 5.52
C SER A 650 -15.35 -35.88 5.98
N ALA A 651 -14.32 -36.54 5.47
CA ALA A 651 -14.00 -37.92 5.81
C ALA A 651 -13.74 -38.12 7.32
N GLU A 652 -13.21 -37.11 8.00
CA GLU A 652 -12.98 -37.12 9.46
C GLU A 652 -14.28 -37.02 10.26
N ILE A 653 -15.27 -36.26 9.75
CA ILE A 653 -16.61 -36.14 10.35
C ILE A 653 -17.36 -37.47 10.19
N ASP A 654 -17.26 -38.13 9.04
CA ASP A 654 -17.84 -39.46 8.83
C ASP A 654 -17.10 -40.54 9.66
N ASN A 655 -15.78 -40.49 9.77
CA ASN A 655 -15.00 -41.39 10.62
C ASN A 655 -15.40 -41.25 12.11
N ALA A 656 -15.59 -40.02 12.59
CA ALA A 656 -16.13 -39.76 13.92
C ALA A 656 -17.56 -40.29 14.10
N SER A 657 -18.42 -40.22 13.08
CA SER A 657 -19.77 -40.81 13.12
C SER A 657 -19.76 -42.32 13.25
N VAL A 658 -18.91 -43.01 12.48
CA VAL A 658 -18.78 -44.46 12.56
C VAL A 658 -18.23 -44.89 13.93
N ARG A 659 -17.26 -44.13 14.48
CA ARG A 659 -16.74 -44.37 15.85
C ARG A 659 -17.78 -44.12 16.93
N LEU A 660 -18.63 -43.09 16.80
CA LEU A 660 -19.76 -42.85 17.70
C LEU A 660 -20.77 -44.00 17.64
N ALA A 661 -21.13 -44.47 16.44
CA ALA A 661 -22.05 -45.58 16.25
C ALA A 661 -21.52 -46.88 16.91
N LEU A 662 -20.23 -47.19 16.72
CA LEU A 662 -19.57 -48.33 17.37
C LEU A 662 -19.64 -48.28 18.91
N LEU A 663 -19.28 -47.15 19.51
CA LEU A 663 -19.26 -47.01 20.97
C LEU A 663 -20.67 -46.98 21.59
N ALA A 664 -21.62 -46.29 20.95
CA ALA A 664 -23.01 -46.25 21.43
C ALA A 664 -23.74 -47.59 21.23
N ALA A 665 -23.52 -48.29 20.11
CA ALA A 665 -24.04 -49.63 19.90
C ALA A 665 -23.47 -50.64 20.92
N ARG A 666 -22.21 -50.47 21.33
CA ARG A 666 -21.63 -51.24 22.44
C ARG A 666 -22.35 -50.98 23.76
N SER A 667 -22.57 -49.71 24.13
CA SER A 667 -23.31 -49.38 25.35
C SER A 667 -24.72 -49.99 25.34
N LEU A 668 -25.41 -49.93 24.19
CA LEU A 668 -26.74 -50.54 23.98
C LEU A 668 -26.72 -52.07 24.10
N ARG A 669 -25.74 -52.79 23.54
CA ARG A 669 -25.61 -54.25 23.74
C ARG A 669 -25.37 -54.63 25.19
N GLU A 670 -24.52 -53.89 25.90
CA GLU A 670 -24.30 -54.08 27.34
C GLU A 670 -25.59 -53.81 28.15
N GLN A 671 -26.49 -52.94 27.66
CA GLN A 671 -27.85 -52.72 28.17
C GLN A 671 -28.91 -53.71 27.61
N GLN A 672 -28.49 -54.77 26.90
CA GLN A 672 -29.34 -55.77 26.24
C GLN A 672 -30.26 -55.25 25.11
N GLN A 673 -30.04 -54.01 24.63
CA GLN A 673 -30.77 -53.37 23.53
C GLN A 673 -30.19 -53.72 22.15
N SER A 674 -29.84 -55.00 21.90
CA SER A 674 -29.10 -55.41 20.68
C SER A 674 -29.82 -55.06 19.36
N ARG A 675 -31.16 -54.96 19.33
CA ARG A 675 -31.87 -54.49 18.12
C ARG A 675 -31.59 -53.02 17.79
N GLU A 676 -31.57 -52.15 18.79
CA GLU A 676 -31.29 -50.73 18.63
C GLU A 676 -29.82 -50.47 18.27
N ALA A 677 -28.92 -51.24 18.89
CA ALA A 677 -27.51 -51.31 18.51
C ALA A 677 -27.34 -51.73 17.03
N ALA A 678 -28.09 -52.72 16.55
CA ALA A 678 -28.01 -53.19 15.17
C ALA A 678 -28.49 -52.12 14.18
N THR A 679 -29.59 -51.42 14.47
CA THR A 679 -30.05 -50.27 13.66
C THR A 679 -28.98 -49.19 13.56
N LEU A 680 -28.40 -48.78 14.69
CA LEU A 680 -27.37 -47.72 14.72
C LEU A 680 -26.12 -48.08 13.92
N LEU A 681 -25.68 -49.34 13.97
CA LEU A 681 -24.54 -49.83 13.19
C LEU A 681 -24.87 -49.94 11.69
N HIS A 682 -26.10 -50.33 11.34
CA HIS A 682 -26.55 -50.43 9.96
C HIS A 682 -26.69 -49.05 9.30
N GLU A 683 -27.15 -48.03 10.04
CA GLU A 683 -27.15 -46.63 9.57
C GLU A 683 -25.73 -46.08 9.34
N ALA A 684 -24.73 -46.57 10.08
CA ALA A 684 -23.33 -46.17 9.94
C ALA A 684 -22.56 -46.95 8.86
N LEU A 685 -23.06 -48.11 8.41
CA LEU A 685 -22.39 -48.95 7.40
C LEU A 685 -22.09 -48.21 6.09
N PRO A 686 -23.03 -47.48 5.44
CA PRO A 686 -22.74 -46.76 4.19
C PRO A 686 -21.64 -45.69 4.33
N LEU A 687 -21.47 -45.12 5.53
CA LEU A 687 -20.38 -44.17 5.80
C LEU A 687 -19.02 -44.89 5.86
N ALA A 688 -18.96 -46.04 6.53
CA ALA A 688 -17.75 -46.86 6.60
C ALA A 688 -17.35 -47.42 5.22
N GLU A 689 -18.33 -47.86 4.41
CA GLU A 689 -18.13 -48.26 3.02
C GLU A 689 -17.61 -47.10 2.16
N HIS A 690 -18.19 -45.91 2.28
CA HIS A 690 -17.77 -44.75 1.50
C HIS A 690 -16.33 -44.31 1.84
N LEU A 691 -15.97 -44.29 3.12
CA LEU A 691 -14.60 -44.02 3.58
C LEU A 691 -13.61 -45.04 3.01
N TYR A 692 -13.96 -46.33 3.01
CA TYR A 692 -13.12 -47.40 2.48
C TYR A 692 -12.98 -47.35 0.94
N GLN A 693 -14.03 -46.94 0.22
CA GLN A 693 -13.99 -46.73 -1.23
C GLN A 693 -13.16 -45.50 -1.63
N GLN A 694 -13.10 -44.46 -0.79
CA GLN A 694 -12.24 -43.30 -1.01
C GLN A 694 -10.77 -43.56 -0.66
N ASP A 695 -10.51 -44.29 0.43
CA ASP A 695 -9.18 -44.54 0.98
C ASP A 695 -9.06 -45.99 1.49
N ASP A 696 -8.51 -46.89 0.66
CA ASP A 696 -8.14 -48.26 1.05
C ASP A 696 -6.82 -48.29 1.86
N SER A 697 -6.72 -47.40 2.86
CA SER A 697 -5.71 -47.49 3.90
C SER A 697 -6.10 -48.55 4.93
N SER A 698 -5.10 -49.15 5.59
CA SER A 698 -5.33 -50.09 6.70
C SER A 698 -6.22 -49.50 7.80
N ARG A 699 -6.26 -48.17 7.95
CA ARG A 699 -7.11 -47.46 8.92
C ARG A 699 -8.59 -47.55 8.57
N GLN A 700 -9.00 -47.18 7.36
CA GLN A 700 -10.42 -47.24 6.97
C GLN A 700 -10.87 -48.69 6.79
N ARG A 701 -10.00 -49.55 6.24
CA ARG A 701 -10.26 -51.00 6.15
C ARG A 701 -10.53 -51.62 7.53
N HIS A 702 -9.70 -51.31 8.53
CA HIS A 702 -9.91 -51.78 9.90
C HIS A 702 -11.20 -51.23 10.52
N LEU A 703 -11.58 -49.98 10.23
CA LEU A 703 -12.85 -49.39 10.69
C LEU A 703 -14.07 -50.12 10.11
N LEU A 704 -14.07 -50.38 8.80
CA LEU A 704 -15.14 -51.14 8.13
C LEU A 704 -15.21 -52.59 8.64
N ILE A 705 -14.07 -53.29 8.75
CA ILE A 705 -13.98 -54.63 9.34
C ILE A 705 -14.55 -54.64 10.76
N THR A 706 -14.19 -53.65 11.59
CA THR A 706 -14.68 -53.56 12.97
C THR A 706 -16.19 -53.36 13.01
N LEU A 707 -16.75 -52.50 12.13
CA LEU A 707 -18.20 -52.30 12.03
C LEU A 707 -18.93 -53.55 11.53
N LEU A 708 -18.45 -54.22 10.49
CA LEU A 708 -19.08 -55.44 9.97
C LEU A 708 -19.04 -56.58 11.00
N SER A 709 -17.89 -56.81 11.63
CA SER A 709 -17.75 -57.81 12.71
C SER A 709 -18.68 -57.52 13.88
N TYR A 710 -18.79 -56.26 14.30
CA TYR A 710 -19.65 -55.88 15.42
C TYR A 710 -21.14 -55.94 15.05
N LEU A 711 -21.52 -55.46 13.86
CA LEU A 711 -22.88 -55.52 13.33
C LEU A 711 -23.37 -56.96 13.17
N GLY A 712 -22.56 -57.86 12.58
CA GLY A 712 -22.91 -59.28 12.44
C GLY A 712 -23.18 -59.95 13.78
N ALA A 713 -22.32 -59.71 14.78
CA ALA A 713 -22.51 -60.23 16.13
C ALA A 713 -23.76 -59.62 16.81
N THR A 714 -24.02 -58.33 16.60
CA THR A 714 -25.21 -57.64 17.15
C THR A 714 -26.50 -58.17 16.53
N LEU A 715 -26.49 -58.47 15.23
CA LEU A 715 -27.60 -59.07 14.52
C LEU A 715 -27.86 -60.50 15.03
N ALA A 716 -26.81 -61.30 15.24
CA ALA A 716 -26.89 -62.64 15.84
C ALA A 716 -27.49 -62.61 17.26
N ASP A 717 -26.99 -61.75 18.17
CA ASP A 717 -27.58 -61.54 19.52
C ASP A 717 -29.10 -61.27 19.45
N SER A 718 -29.53 -60.55 18.41
CA SER A 718 -30.92 -60.11 18.23
C SER A 718 -31.82 -61.12 17.48
N ALA A 719 -31.28 -62.31 17.18
CA ALA A 719 -31.89 -63.39 16.38
C ALA A 719 -32.21 -63.01 14.91
N GLN A 720 -31.44 -62.08 14.32
CA GLN A 720 -31.58 -61.64 12.92
C GLN A 720 -30.59 -62.39 12.01
N PHE A 721 -30.69 -63.73 12.00
CA PHE A 721 -29.72 -64.64 11.40
C PHE A 721 -29.44 -64.39 9.91
N GLU A 722 -30.46 -64.17 9.08
CA GLU A 722 -30.31 -63.91 7.63
C GLU A 722 -29.48 -62.64 7.37
N SER A 723 -29.76 -61.56 8.12
CA SER A 723 -29.00 -60.31 8.03
C SER A 723 -27.57 -60.46 8.58
N ALA A 724 -27.39 -61.25 9.64
CA ALA A 724 -26.06 -61.55 10.19
C ALA A 724 -25.20 -62.37 9.20
N VAL A 725 -25.79 -63.34 8.49
CA VAL A 725 -25.14 -64.11 7.42
C VAL A 725 -24.71 -63.18 6.28
N ALA A 726 -25.57 -62.26 5.84
CA ALA A 726 -25.22 -61.30 4.80
C ALA A 726 -24.05 -60.38 5.22
N VAL A 727 -24.06 -59.87 6.45
CA VAL A 727 -22.98 -59.01 6.98
C VAL A 727 -21.67 -59.77 7.16
N TYR A 728 -21.69 -61.03 7.61
CA TYR A 728 -20.46 -61.84 7.70
C TYR A 728 -19.95 -62.30 6.33
N GLN A 729 -20.81 -62.50 5.33
CA GLN A 729 -20.38 -62.69 3.94
C GLN A 729 -19.70 -61.41 3.40
N GLN A 730 -20.27 -60.22 3.64
CA GLN A 730 -19.63 -58.94 3.27
C GLN A 730 -18.27 -58.72 3.98
N LEU A 731 -18.15 -59.11 5.25
CA LEU A 731 -16.88 -59.12 5.98
C LEU A 731 -15.85 -60.05 5.30
N LEU A 732 -16.26 -61.26 4.94
CA LEU A 732 -15.42 -62.24 4.25
C LEU A 732 -14.95 -61.74 2.87
N ASP A 733 -15.83 -61.09 2.12
CA ASP A 733 -15.52 -60.50 0.81
C ASP A 733 -14.55 -59.31 0.95
N THR A 734 -14.71 -58.51 2.01
CA THR A 734 -13.80 -57.40 2.36
C THR A 734 -12.38 -57.91 2.65
N HIS A 735 -12.25 -58.98 3.45
CA HIS A 735 -10.97 -59.64 3.72
C HIS A 735 -10.37 -60.30 2.46
N THR A 736 -11.21 -60.95 1.65
CA THR A 736 -10.80 -61.59 0.40
C THR A 736 -10.24 -60.56 -0.59
N HIS A 737 -10.90 -59.41 -0.76
CA HIS A 737 -10.42 -58.33 -1.62
C HIS A 737 -9.06 -57.79 -1.16
N ALA A 738 -8.86 -57.61 0.15
CA ALA A 738 -7.57 -57.20 0.71
C ALA A 738 -6.44 -58.18 0.39
N LEU A 739 -6.70 -59.48 0.51
CA LEU A 739 -5.74 -60.55 0.21
C LEU A 739 -5.33 -60.63 -1.27
N THR A 740 -6.19 -60.19 -2.21
CA THR A 740 -5.82 -60.17 -3.64
C THR A 740 -4.63 -59.26 -3.96
N ARG A 741 -4.33 -58.29 -3.07
CA ARG A 741 -3.27 -57.29 -3.27
C ARG A 741 -1.99 -57.60 -2.51
N MET A 742 -2.11 -58.24 -1.36
CA MET A 742 -0.97 -58.55 -0.50
C MET A 742 -1.31 -59.73 0.42
N GLU A 743 -0.49 -60.77 0.35
CA GLU A 743 -0.56 -61.91 1.26
C GLU A 743 0.17 -61.55 2.57
N ARG A 744 -0.58 -61.45 3.68
CA ARG A 744 -0.04 -61.18 5.02
C ARG A 744 -0.80 -62.02 6.06
N PRO A 745 -0.15 -62.42 7.18
CA PRO A 745 -0.78 -63.21 8.24
C PRO A 745 -2.04 -62.56 8.83
N ASP A 746 -2.05 -61.23 9.03
CA ASP A 746 -3.19 -60.52 9.61
C ASP A 746 -4.44 -60.50 8.71
N LEU A 747 -4.23 -60.48 7.39
CA LEU A 747 -5.32 -60.52 6.41
C LEU A 747 -5.86 -61.94 6.25
N LEU A 748 -4.99 -62.96 6.33
CA LEU A 748 -5.37 -64.39 6.36
C LEU A 748 -6.13 -64.72 7.63
N GLU A 749 -5.60 -64.32 8.80
CA GLU A 749 -6.24 -64.46 10.10
C GLU A 749 -7.64 -63.85 10.11
N GLY A 750 -7.79 -62.61 9.64
CA GLY A 750 -9.08 -61.96 9.58
C GLY A 750 -10.08 -62.65 8.64
N ARG A 751 -9.61 -63.23 7.52
CA ARG A 751 -10.48 -64.03 6.63
C ARG A 751 -10.88 -65.36 7.26
N ALA A 752 -9.97 -66.02 7.97
CA ALA A 752 -10.25 -67.23 8.71
C ALA A 752 -11.23 -66.99 9.86
N GLN A 753 -11.05 -65.91 10.63
CA GLN A 753 -11.97 -65.49 11.69
C GLN A 753 -13.37 -65.17 11.13
N ALA A 754 -13.46 -64.41 10.03
CA ALA A 754 -14.73 -64.17 9.34
C ALA A 754 -15.40 -65.46 8.85
N SER A 755 -14.61 -66.42 8.35
CA SER A 755 -15.10 -67.74 7.92
C SER A 755 -15.61 -68.58 9.09
N VAL A 756 -14.93 -68.58 10.24
CA VAL A 756 -15.39 -69.27 11.47
C VAL A 756 -16.66 -68.63 12.02
N LEU A 757 -16.75 -67.29 12.07
CA LEU A 757 -17.95 -66.59 12.51
C LEU A 757 -19.17 -66.92 11.62
N LEU A 758 -18.97 -66.90 10.29
CA LEU A 758 -20.01 -67.28 9.33
C LEU A 758 -20.38 -68.77 9.44
N GLY A 759 -19.40 -69.66 9.59
CA GLY A 759 -19.62 -71.10 9.77
C GLY A 759 -20.40 -71.42 11.04
N ASN A 760 -20.06 -70.81 12.17
CA ASN A 760 -20.77 -70.98 13.44
C ASN A 760 -22.23 -70.54 13.32
N LEU A 761 -22.46 -69.36 12.74
CA LEU A 761 -23.81 -68.81 12.53
C LEU A 761 -24.65 -69.70 11.60
N LEU A 762 -24.02 -70.34 10.60
CA LEU A 762 -24.67 -71.30 9.71
C LEU A 762 -25.00 -72.62 10.45
N LEU A 763 -24.16 -73.09 11.37
CA LEU A 763 -24.49 -74.23 12.24
C LEU A 763 -25.65 -73.94 13.19
N GLU A 764 -25.63 -72.77 13.85
CA GLU A 764 -26.74 -72.31 14.71
C GLU A 764 -28.05 -72.16 13.92
N SER A 765 -27.96 -71.81 12.63
CA SER A 765 -29.08 -71.73 11.69
C SER A 765 -29.48 -73.09 11.08
N ASN A 766 -28.87 -74.20 11.51
CA ASN A 766 -29.07 -75.56 10.98
C ASN A 766 -28.79 -75.69 9.45
N GLN A 767 -27.72 -75.06 8.98
CA GLN A 767 -27.25 -75.07 7.59
C GLN A 767 -25.84 -75.69 7.46
N SER A 768 -25.67 -76.88 8.06
CA SER A 768 -24.39 -77.59 8.19
C SER A 768 -23.61 -77.75 6.87
N ASP A 769 -24.32 -78.06 5.78
CA ASP A 769 -23.76 -78.22 4.43
C ASP A 769 -23.06 -76.95 3.91
N LEU A 770 -23.51 -75.77 4.36
CA LEU A 770 -22.92 -74.47 4.02
C LEU A 770 -21.87 -74.02 5.03
N ALA A 771 -21.85 -74.61 6.23
CA ALA A 771 -20.90 -74.29 7.30
C ALA A 771 -19.55 -75.02 7.11
N ALA A 772 -19.57 -76.33 6.79
CA ALA A 772 -18.34 -77.12 6.62
C ALA A 772 -17.33 -76.50 5.62
N PRO A 773 -17.74 -76.00 4.42
CA PRO A 773 -16.82 -75.32 3.52
C PRO A 773 -16.17 -74.04 4.08
N ARG A 774 -16.81 -73.36 5.05
CA ARG A 774 -16.26 -72.16 5.69
C ARG A 774 -15.20 -72.52 6.73
N PHE A 775 -15.41 -73.58 7.51
CA PHE A 775 -14.40 -74.07 8.43
C PHE A 775 -13.17 -74.62 7.69
N LEU A 776 -13.36 -75.35 6.58
CA LEU A 776 -12.25 -75.79 5.74
C LEU A 776 -11.43 -74.60 5.18
N ALA A 777 -12.10 -73.55 4.68
CA ALA A 777 -11.43 -72.33 4.23
C ALA A 777 -10.66 -71.62 5.37
N ALA A 778 -11.20 -71.61 6.59
CA ALA A 778 -10.51 -71.06 7.76
C ALA A 778 -9.26 -71.87 8.14
N VAL A 779 -9.35 -73.21 8.08
CA VAL A 779 -8.21 -74.11 8.31
C VAL A 779 -7.09 -73.83 7.31
N ASP A 780 -7.40 -73.70 6.01
CA ASP A 780 -6.38 -73.42 4.99
C ASP A 780 -5.75 -72.03 5.12
N ASP A 781 -6.53 -71.00 5.50
CA ASP A 781 -5.99 -69.67 5.77
C ASP A 781 -5.11 -69.63 7.04
N TYR A 782 -5.51 -70.30 8.12
CA TYR A 782 -4.69 -70.38 9.33
C TYR A 782 -3.42 -71.23 9.11
N ARG A 783 -3.48 -72.35 8.37
CA ARG A 783 -2.30 -73.13 7.93
C ARG A 783 -1.33 -72.23 7.15
N ARG A 784 -1.85 -71.37 6.27
CA ARG A 784 -1.05 -70.43 5.47
C ARG A 784 -0.42 -69.33 6.33
N ALA A 785 -1.14 -68.79 7.32
CA ALA A 785 -0.59 -67.84 8.29
C ALA A 785 0.50 -68.49 9.17
N TRP A 786 0.29 -69.71 9.65
CA TRP A 786 1.25 -70.52 10.41
C TRP A 786 2.55 -70.76 9.62
N GLN A 787 2.45 -71.07 8.32
CA GLN A 787 3.61 -71.24 7.43
C GLN A 787 4.41 -69.93 7.26
N LEU A 788 3.72 -68.78 7.11
CA LEU A 788 4.37 -67.46 6.98
C LEU A 788 5.06 -66.99 8.28
N LEU A 789 4.69 -67.55 9.43
CA LEU A 789 5.19 -67.18 10.75
C LEU A 789 6.01 -68.29 11.44
N TYR A 790 6.51 -69.26 10.67
CA TYR A 790 7.43 -70.31 11.12
C TYR A 790 6.93 -71.15 12.32
N GLY A 791 5.62 -71.40 12.38
CA GLY A 791 5.04 -72.37 13.31
C GLY A 791 4.50 -71.80 14.63
N ASP A 792 3.93 -70.59 14.63
CA ASP A 792 3.41 -70.00 15.87
C ASP A 792 2.17 -70.72 16.43
N ALA A 793 2.18 -70.91 17.75
CA ALA A 793 1.22 -71.73 18.48
C ALA A 793 -0.21 -71.14 18.56
N TYR A 794 -0.40 -69.84 18.32
CA TYR A 794 -1.72 -69.24 18.18
C TYR A 794 -2.43 -69.76 16.93
N TYR A 795 -1.70 -69.94 15.82
CA TYR A 795 -2.30 -70.45 14.59
C TYR A 795 -2.55 -71.96 14.66
N SER A 796 -1.69 -72.77 15.30
CA SER A 796 -2.01 -74.19 15.53
C SER A 796 -3.23 -74.38 16.44
N GLU A 797 -3.38 -73.59 17.51
CA GLU A 797 -4.59 -73.62 18.35
C GLU A 797 -5.85 -73.22 17.56
N ASN A 798 -5.76 -72.21 16.68
CA ASN A 798 -6.89 -71.79 15.84
C ASN A 798 -7.22 -72.76 14.69
N ILE A 799 -6.23 -73.44 14.12
CA ILE A 799 -6.44 -74.55 13.17
C ILE A 799 -7.26 -75.66 13.85
N ALA A 800 -6.89 -76.06 15.07
CA ALA A 800 -7.60 -77.08 15.81
C ALA A 800 -9.06 -76.69 16.15
N ILE A 801 -9.35 -75.42 16.47
CA ILE A 801 -10.73 -74.93 16.63
C ILE A 801 -11.51 -75.11 15.32
N ALA A 802 -10.94 -74.65 14.20
CA ALA A 802 -11.62 -74.71 12.91
C ALA A 802 -11.82 -76.15 12.43
N LEU A 803 -10.89 -77.06 12.71
CA LEU A 803 -11.01 -78.50 12.45
C LEU A 803 -12.08 -79.18 13.32
N ALA A 804 -12.15 -78.84 14.62
CA ALA A 804 -13.20 -79.35 15.51
C ALA A 804 -14.60 -78.88 15.07
N ASN A 805 -14.73 -77.61 14.67
CA ASN A 805 -15.98 -77.06 14.14
C ASN A 805 -16.32 -77.65 12.75
N LEU A 806 -15.32 -77.95 11.92
CA LEU A 806 -15.49 -78.70 10.66
C LEU A 806 -16.05 -80.10 10.92
N SER A 807 -15.49 -80.85 11.87
CA SER A 807 -16.02 -82.16 12.27
C SER A 807 -17.47 -82.06 12.73
N GLN A 808 -17.78 -81.11 13.63
CA GLN A 808 -19.15 -80.87 14.10
C GLN A 808 -20.11 -80.57 12.94
N ALA A 809 -19.67 -79.79 11.95
CA ALA A 809 -20.47 -79.49 10.75
C ALA A 809 -20.72 -80.74 9.90
N THR A 810 -19.67 -81.50 9.57
CA THR A 810 -19.75 -82.72 8.75
C THR A 810 -20.62 -83.80 9.41
N ALA A 811 -20.48 -83.98 10.72
CA ALA A 811 -21.35 -84.88 11.50
C ALA A 811 -22.82 -84.41 11.51
N ALA A 812 -23.06 -83.10 11.64
CA ALA A 812 -24.41 -82.51 11.60
C ALA A 812 -25.05 -82.52 10.20
N SER A 813 -24.25 -82.62 9.12
CA SER A 813 -24.71 -82.94 7.75
C SER A 813 -25.04 -84.43 7.56
N GLY A 814 -24.76 -85.27 8.56
CA GLY A 814 -25.07 -86.71 8.54
C GLY A 814 -23.91 -87.62 8.10
N ASP A 815 -22.74 -87.08 7.81
CA ASP A 815 -21.53 -87.86 7.50
C ASP A 815 -20.64 -87.97 8.75
N SER A 816 -20.97 -88.95 9.60
CA SER A 816 -20.20 -89.21 10.84
C SER A 816 -18.84 -89.85 10.58
N GLU A 817 -18.59 -90.41 9.39
CA GLU A 817 -17.33 -91.05 9.02
C GLU A 817 -16.31 -89.99 8.56
N ALA A 818 -16.71 -89.09 7.66
CA ALA A 818 -15.88 -87.95 7.25
C ALA A 818 -15.63 -86.92 8.37
N ALA A 819 -16.41 -86.97 9.46
CA ALA A 819 -16.20 -86.16 10.66
C ALA A 819 -15.04 -86.64 11.56
N ILE A 820 -14.52 -87.86 11.38
CA ILE A 820 -13.44 -88.43 12.22
C ILE A 820 -12.10 -87.72 11.96
N ALA A 821 -11.62 -87.73 10.72
CA ALA A 821 -10.27 -87.24 10.39
C ALA A 821 -9.98 -85.78 10.79
N PRO A 822 -10.93 -84.82 10.71
CA PRO A 822 -10.68 -83.47 11.23
C PRO A 822 -10.49 -83.42 12.75
N LEU A 823 -11.11 -84.31 13.54
CA LEU A 823 -10.89 -84.37 14.99
C LEU A 823 -9.54 -84.97 15.35
N GLU A 824 -9.08 -85.98 14.60
CA GLU A 824 -7.74 -86.54 14.75
C GLU A 824 -6.68 -85.46 14.47
N GLU A 825 -6.81 -84.74 13.35
CA GLU A 825 -5.91 -83.63 13.01
C GLU A 825 -5.98 -82.50 14.05
N ALA A 826 -7.17 -82.19 14.60
CA ALA A 826 -7.32 -81.19 15.66
C ALA A 826 -6.58 -81.56 16.95
N ILE A 827 -6.54 -82.86 17.31
CA ILE A 827 -5.79 -83.35 18.48
C ILE A 827 -4.28 -83.20 18.26
N ASP A 828 -3.78 -83.49 17.05
CA ASP A 828 -2.36 -83.34 16.71
C ASP A 828 -1.92 -81.85 16.71
N TRP A 829 -2.71 -80.93 16.14
CA TRP A 829 -2.43 -79.49 16.22
C TRP A 829 -2.49 -78.94 17.66
N LEU A 830 -3.37 -79.48 18.52
CA LEU A 830 -3.38 -79.14 19.96
C LEU A 830 -2.14 -79.68 20.67
N ARG A 831 -1.65 -80.89 20.32
CA ARG A 831 -0.40 -81.43 20.84
C ARG A 831 0.78 -80.55 20.48
N GLU A 832 0.89 -80.10 19.22
CA GLU A 832 1.94 -79.16 18.79
C GLU A 832 1.85 -77.82 19.54
N SER A 833 0.65 -77.23 19.68
CA SER A 833 0.45 -76.00 20.46
C SER A 833 0.88 -76.15 21.93
N ILE A 834 0.61 -77.32 22.54
CA ILE A 834 1.03 -77.68 23.90
C ILE A 834 2.55 -77.91 24.00
N GLU A 835 3.20 -78.45 22.96
CA GLU A 835 4.67 -78.59 22.92
C GLU A 835 5.37 -77.24 22.80
N LEU A 836 4.80 -76.31 22.00
CA LEU A 836 5.35 -74.98 21.75
C LEU A 836 5.16 -73.99 22.91
N GLN A 837 3.99 -73.96 23.55
CA GLN A 837 3.64 -72.97 24.60
C GLN A 837 3.19 -73.57 25.94
N GLY A 838 3.12 -74.90 26.07
CA GLY A 838 2.72 -75.57 27.30
C GLY A 838 1.21 -75.83 27.44
N ALA A 839 0.90 -76.78 28.32
CA ALA A 839 -0.46 -77.19 28.63
C ALA A 839 -1.15 -76.22 29.62
N ASP A 840 -1.90 -75.27 29.10
CA ASP A 840 -2.85 -74.48 29.90
C ASP A 840 -4.24 -75.14 29.97
N ALA A 841 -5.08 -74.65 30.89
CA ALA A 841 -6.40 -75.20 31.12
C ALA A 841 -7.39 -74.99 29.94
N GLN A 842 -7.13 -74.07 29.00
CA GLN A 842 -7.93 -73.89 27.79
C GLN A 842 -7.58 -74.94 26.73
N ARG A 843 -6.28 -75.12 26.44
CA ARG A 843 -5.80 -76.14 25.49
C ARG A 843 -6.16 -77.53 25.95
N VAL A 844 -5.99 -77.84 27.25
CA VAL A 844 -6.40 -79.12 27.82
C VAL A 844 -7.92 -79.32 27.73
N ARG A 845 -8.76 -78.30 28.01
CA ARG A 845 -10.23 -78.39 27.79
C ARG A 845 -10.58 -78.65 26.32
N ARG A 846 -9.92 -77.97 25.38
CA ARG A 846 -10.13 -78.14 23.93
C ARG A 846 -9.74 -79.54 23.47
N MET A 847 -8.61 -80.06 23.93
CA MET A 847 -8.15 -81.41 23.61
C MET A 847 -9.07 -82.48 24.24
N THR A 848 -9.50 -82.29 25.49
CA THR A 848 -10.52 -83.13 26.16
C THR A 848 -11.82 -83.17 25.36
N HIS A 849 -12.30 -82.02 24.87
CA HIS A 849 -13.49 -81.94 24.04
C HIS A 849 -13.32 -82.73 22.74
N CYS A 850 -12.17 -82.59 22.05
CA CYS A 850 -11.92 -83.33 20.81
C CYS A 850 -11.90 -84.85 21.04
N TYR A 851 -11.26 -85.33 22.11
CA TYR A 851 -11.28 -86.74 22.51
C TYR A 851 -12.71 -87.24 22.79
N LEU A 852 -13.53 -86.47 23.51
CA LEU A 852 -14.93 -86.83 23.80
C LEU A 852 -15.81 -86.82 22.53
N SER A 853 -15.61 -85.86 21.62
CA SER A 853 -16.30 -85.83 20.32
C SER A 853 -15.92 -87.04 19.48
N LEU A 854 -14.63 -87.39 19.37
CA LEU A 854 -14.15 -88.52 18.60
C LEU A 854 -14.68 -89.86 19.15
N ALA A 855 -14.64 -90.04 20.48
CA ALA A 855 -15.25 -91.18 21.18
C ALA A 855 -16.79 -91.27 21.08
N SER A 856 -17.45 -90.21 20.60
CA SER A 856 -18.89 -90.20 20.30
C SER A 856 -19.21 -90.61 18.86
N LEU A 857 -18.29 -90.38 17.91
CA LEU A 857 -18.42 -90.78 16.51
C LEU A 857 -18.07 -92.25 16.29
N LEU A 858 -17.02 -92.75 16.97
CA LEU A 858 -16.52 -94.14 16.88
C LEU A 858 -17.41 -95.15 17.62
N ALA A 859 -18.73 -95.06 17.43
CA ALA A 859 -19.75 -95.83 18.17
C ALA A 859 -19.77 -97.35 17.88
N THR A 860 -18.81 -97.88 17.10
CA THR A 860 -18.73 -99.29 16.68
C THR A 860 -17.41 -99.99 17.02
N ASP A 861 -16.37 -99.27 17.48
CA ASP A 861 -15.14 -99.90 18.00
C ASP A 861 -15.00 -99.58 19.50
N ASP A 862 -15.37 -100.55 20.34
CA ASP A 862 -15.33 -100.37 21.79
C ASP A 862 -13.90 -100.20 22.34
N ALA A 863 -12.87 -100.74 21.68
CA ALA A 863 -11.50 -100.73 22.20
C ALA A 863 -10.80 -99.39 21.96
N GLU A 864 -10.92 -98.85 20.75
CA GLU A 864 -10.43 -97.50 20.43
C GLU A 864 -11.19 -96.45 21.24
N ARG A 865 -12.51 -96.62 21.35
CA ARG A 865 -13.38 -95.74 22.14
C ARG A 865 -13.07 -95.76 23.63
N GLU A 866 -12.79 -96.91 24.25
CA GLU A 866 -12.33 -96.98 25.64
C GLU A 866 -10.98 -96.27 25.83
N SER A 867 -10.06 -96.37 24.87
CA SER A 867 -8.78 -95.63 24.89
C SER A 867 -8.98 -94.11 24.86
N LEU A 868 -9.83 -93.60 23.95
CA LEU A 868 -10.12 -92.18 23.83
C LEU A 868 -10.85 -91.61 25.06
N LEU A 869 -11.77 -92.39 25.65
CA LEU A 869 -12.43 -92.04 26.91
C LEU A 869 -11.42 -92.00 28.07
N SER A 870 -10.50 -92.97 28.15
CA SER A 870 -9.42 -92.98 29.13
C SER A 870 -8.50 -91.76 29.00
N GLN A 871 -8.08 -91.42 27.78
CA GLN A 871 -7.31 -90.20 27.49
C GLN A 871 -8.07 -88.93 27.91
N SER A 872 -9.38 -88.85 27.64
CA SER A 872 -10.21 -87.73 28.09
C SER A 872 -10.29 -87.63 29.63
N ALA A 873 -10.36 -88.76 30.34
CA ALA A 873 -10.39 -88.79 31.80
C ALA A 873 -9.07 -88.28 32.43
N VAL A 874 -7.91 -88.66 31.87
CA VAL A 874 -6.59 -88.15 32.32
C VAL A 874 -6.49 -86.63 32.17
N LEU A 875 -7.11 -86.06 31.14
CA LEU A 875 -7.16 -84.61 30.93
C LEU A 875 -8.17 -83.91 31.86
N LEU A 876 -9.28 -84.57 32.21
CA LEU A 876 -10.21 -84.08 33.24
C LEU A 876 -9.56 -84.07 34.63
N ASP A 877 -8.85 -85.14 35.01
CA ASP A 877 -8.06 -85.21 36.25
C ASP A 877 -7.03 -84.06 36.35
N TYR A 878 -6.38 -83.70 35.24
CA TYR A 878 -5.49 -82.53 35.17
C TYR A 878 -6.23 -81.21 35.41
N LEU A 879 -7.44 -81.06 34.87
CA LEU A 879 -8.27 -79.86 35.05
C LEU A 879 -8.85 -79.74 36.46
N GLU A 880 -9.24 -80.84 37.11
CA GLU A 880 -9.69 -80.84 38.50
C GLU A 880 -8.53 -80.61 39.48
N GLY A 881 -7.35 -81.17 39.18
CA GLY A 881 -6.10 -80.95 39.90
C GLY A 881 -5.58 -79.50 39.83
N GLN A 882 -6.08 -78.68 38.90
CA GLN A 882 -5.80 -77.24 38.80
C GLN A 882 -6.74 -76.36 39.67
N SER A 883 -7.37 -76.94 40.69
CA SER A 883 -7.98 -76.18 41.79
C SER A 883 -6.93 -75.27 42.46
N PRO A 884 -7.27 -74.02 42.87
CA PRO A 884 -6.28 -73.01 43.25
C PRO A 884 -5.66 -73.27 44.64
N GLY A 885 -4.73 -74.23 44.73
CA GLY A 885 -3.97 -74.56 45.94
C GLY A 885 -2.81 -75.52 45.69
N ASP A 886 -1.59 -75.03 45.95
CA ASP A 886 -0.29 -75.73 45.94
C ASP A 886 0.29 -76.27 44.62
N SER A 887 1.61 -76.12 44.48
CA SER A 887 2.37 -76.31 43.23
C SER A 887 2.99 -77.71 43.08
N GLN A 888 2.59 -78.49 42.07
CA GLN A 888 3.23 -79.77 41.70
C GLN A 888 3.34 -80.05 40.18
N ASP A 889 3.45 -79.01 39.33
CA ASP A 889 3.47 -79.11 37.86
C ASP A 889 4.34 -80.22 37.26
N ALA A 890 5.55 -80.42 37.81
CA ALA A 890 6.52 -81.38 37.27
C ALA A 890 6.04 -82.85 37.28
N SER A 891 5.25 -83.26 38.29
CA SER A 891 4.91 -84.68 38.50
C SER A 891 3.71 -85.18 37.69
N LEU A 892 2.98 -84.26 37.06
CA LEU A 892 1.85 -84.55 36.17
C LEU A 892 2.30 -84.55 34.71
N ARG A 893 3.19 -83.63 34.30
CA ARG A 893 3.77 -83.62 32.95
C ARG A 893 4.51 -84.92 32.62
N GLU A 894 5.32 -85.44 33.54
CA GLU A 894 5.96 -86.76 33.37
C GLU A 894 4.98 -87.93 33.39
N ARG A 895 3.78 -87.77 33.95
CA ARG A 895 2.77 -88.84 34.02
C ARG A 895 1.99 -88.91 32.72
N TRP A 896 1.57 -87.75 32.20
CA TRP A 896 0.94 -87.62 30.90
C TRP A 896 1.83 -88.17 29.77
N LEU A 897 3.09 -87.74 29.70
CA LEU A 897 4.04 -88.23 28.68
C LEU A 897 4.20 -89.77 28.69
N ARG A 898 4.33 -90.38 29.88
CA ARG A 898 4.52 -91.84 30.01
C ARG A 898 3.27 -92.67 29.70
N GLU A 899 2.08 -92.08 29.81
CA GLU A 899 0.82 -92.74 29.48
C GLU A 899 0.39 -92.47 28.03
N SER A 900 0.95 -91.44 27.36
CA SER A 900 0.87 -91.25 25.90
C SER A 900 1.92 -92.04 25.10
N GLU A 901 2.95 -92.57 25.76
CA GLU A 901 3.94 -93.50 25.18
C GLU A 901 3.51 -94.98 25.26
N ARG A 902 2.24 -95.27 25.63
CA ARG A 902 1.71 -96.61 25.93
C ARG A 902 0.55 -97.02 25.03
#